data_AF-A0A7Y4KG36-F1
#
_entry.id   AF-A0A7Y4KG36-F1
#
_cell.length_a   1.000
_cell.length_b   1.000
_cell.length_c   1.000
_cell.angle_alpha   90.00
_cell.angle_beta   90.00
_cell.angle_gamma   90.00
#
_symmetry.space_group_name_H-M   'P 1'
#
loop_
_entity.id
_entity.type
_entity.pdbx_description
1 polymer ?
#
loop_
_entity_poly.entity_id
_entity_poly.type
_entity_poly.pdbx_seq_one_letter_code
_entity_poly.pdbx_strand_id
1 'polypeptide(L)'
;MSKLVQSLVRTLPIAVLFLVLPGVQAAFAQSNATPRRIVPATISENKVIPRTKTTDWAVPASIPRDVRKSGTNNRPVPSRYPVKGVQSGGNSMPWTLAVVGNSAQYVSSSIPTTMNPGQSYTVALTFLNNGTTTWNASGTYYGLGMIYTDDYNVWQSPAVWVDAPVSPGSQKTFTFTVQAPTTPGIYNFRWSMFQSGVAWFGDVSSSVSIQVGAVPNMARFISSSIPTTMTAGQNYTVSLNYQNTGTATWNAPATYALGMIYTADYNVWKGQPAWVDAPVSPGSQKTFTFTVQAPTTPGTYNFRWSMFQNGVAWFGEISPDVSIQVVASPNMARFISSSIPTTMTAGQNYTVSLNYQNTGTATWNAPATYALGMIYTADYNVWKGQPAWVDAPVSPGSQKTFTFTVQAPTTPGTYNFRWSMFQNGVAWFGEISPDVSIQVQASPQEIVTYIHTDGLGSPVARTDANGNVISRTRYEPYGVTASGMTPTIGFAGHVNDADSGLTYMQARYYDPVAGRFMSVDPITTDVNSGSSFNRYAYANNSPYRFIDPDGRAPREAGPANAHRSDPARSAALRSEILDQARRYPSSYSSLVEPVDRVLMAMGADISPASHESIMQNLERVHDGTMPQSEAHGREAETFQKDLKESFSSGTPQGISQGLLETVGVVINTIGRVGMGVVEGAKNFVGEMDKAIKNQTQPRDDLVR
;
A
#
# COMPACT_ATOMS: atom_id res chain seq x y z
N MET A 1 -34.20 40.61 47.29
CA MET A 1 -34.39 39.31 48.00
C MET A 1 -34.39 38.23 46.93
N SER A 2 -33.77 37.06 47.04
CA SER A 2 -32.80 36.46 47.99
C SER A 2 -31.98 35.47 47.15
N LYS A 3 -30.64 35.54 47.03
CA LYS A 3 -29.61 34.87 47.88
C LYS A 3 -29.93 33.37 48.12
N LEU A 4 -29.02 32.39 48.10
CA LEU A 4 -27.56 32.27 48.42
C LEU A 4 -26.95 31.13 47.51
N VAL A 5 -25.64 30.86 47.31
CA VAL A 5 -24.35 31.42 47.83
C VAL A 5 -23.13 31.08 46.93
N GLN A 6 -22.10 31.95 46.97
CA GLN A 6 -20.64 31.84 46.68
C GLN A 6 -20.12 30.94 45.51
N SER A 7 -19.26 31.35 44.57
CA SER A 7 -18.15 32.34 44.47
C SER A 7 -16.85 31.99 45.21
N LEU A 8 -15.78 31.72 44.45
CA LEU A 8 -14.47 32.30 44.76
C LEU A 8 -13.85 32.98 43.52
N VAL A 9 -13.73 34.29 43.62
CA VAL A 9 -13.38 35.29 42.60
C VAL A 9 -11.92 35.78 42.76
N ARG A 10 -11.39 36.48 41.72
CA ARG A 10 -10.29 37.51 41.66
C ARG A 10 -8.82 37.08 41.40
N THR A 11 -7.95 37.86 40.71
CA THR A 11 -8.07 39.21 40.05
C THR A 11 -7.16 39.32 38.78
N LEU A 12 -7.32 40.39 37.98
CA LEU A 12 -6.31 40.99 37.07
C LEU A 12 -5.53 42.13 37.83
N PRO A 13 -4.90 43.22 37.27
CA PRO A 13 -4.53 43.61 35.89
C PRO A 13 -3.17 44.35 35.65
N ILE A 14 -2.77 44.50 34.36
CA ILE A 14 -2.20 45.69 33.64
C ILE A 14 -0.89 46.42 34.08
N ALA A 15 0.13 46.32 33.19
CA ALA A 15 1.06 47.33 32.61
C ALA A 15 2.39 47.89 33.26
N VAL A 16 3.27 48.30 32.32
CA VAL A 16 4.42 49.24 32.34
C VAL A 16 5.87 48.71 32.49
N LEU A 17 6.50 48.51 31.32
CA LEU A 17 7.81 49.00 30.85
C LEU A 17 9.00 49.24 31.84
N PHE A 18 10.15 48.58 31.62
CA PHE A 18 11.48 49.21 31.42
C PHE A 18 12.58 48.20 30.99
N LEU A 19 13.52 48.68 30.15
CA LEU A 19 14.89 48.22 29.74
C LEU A 19 15.44 46.88 30.33
N VAL A 20 16.16 46.03 29.57
CA VAL A 20 17.53 46.24 29.06
C VAL A 20 17.84 45.44 27.76
N LEU A 21 18.46 46.13 26.79
CA LEU A 21 19.41 45.60 25.79
C LEU A 21 20.77 46.28 26.07
N PRO A 22 21.94 45.65 25.86
CA PRO A 22 22.56 45.55 24.53
C PRO A 22 23.32 44.21 24.28
N GLY A 23 23.86 43.92 23.09
CA GLY A 23 23.94 44.79 21.90
C GLY A 23 24.45 44.09 20.63
N VAL A 24 24.58 44.90 19.59
CA VAL A 24 25.06 44.58 18.23
C VAL A 24 26.26 45.46 17.93
N GLN A 25 27.31 44.90 17.31
CA GLN A 25 28.26 45.52 16.37
C GLN A 25 29.51 44.61 16.22
N ALA A 26 30.29 44.61 15.13
CA ALA A 26 30.05 44.90 13.71
C ALA A 26 31.36 44.58 12.95
N ALA A 27 31.29 44.14 11.69
CA ALA A 27 32.42 44.24 10.76
C ALA A 27 31.93 44.20 9.30
N PHE A 28 32.08 45.32 8.59
CA PHE A 28 31.97 45.41 7.13
C PHE A 28 33.38 45.41 6.54
N ALA A 29 33.61 44.68 5.44
CA ALA A 29 34.70 44.94 4.50
C ALA A 29 34.31 44.44 3.11
N GLN A 30 34.65 45.22 2.08
CA GLN A 30 34.38 44.95 0.66
C GLN A 30 35.42 43.92 0.12
N SER A 31 35.30 43.26 -1.04
CA SER A 31 34.88 43.76 -2.37
C SER A 31 34.82 42.64 -3.43
N ASN A 32 34.34 43.00 -4.64
CA ASN A 32 34.61 42.39 -5.97
C ASN A 32 33.82 41.15 -6.48
N ALA A 33 32.73 41.47 -7.20
CA ALA A 33 32.59 41.27 -8.65
C ALA A 33 32.39 39.87 -9.30
N THR A 34 31.10 39.52 -9.49
CA THR A 34 30.41 39.16 -10.77
C THR A 34 30.77 37.88 -11.58
N PRO A 35 29.85 37.35 -12.43
CA PRO A 35 29.61 35.90 -12.51
C PRO A 35 29.77 35.26 -13.91
N ARG A 36 29.63 33.93 -14.02
CA ARG A 36 29.19 33.25 -15.26
C ARG A 36 28.19 32.10 -15.07
N ARG A 37 27.10 32.21 -15.82
CA ARG A 37 26.05 31.23 -16.16
C ARG A 37 26.59 30.25 -17.22
N ILE A 38 26.21 28.97 -17.18
CA ILE A 38 26.09 28.08 -18.36
C ILE A 38 25.11 26.92 -18.09
N VAL A 39 24.22 26.73 -19.06
CA VAL A 39 23.46 25.53 -19.49
C VAL A 39 23.45 25.65 -21.04
N PRO A 40 23.10 24.64 -21.88
CA PRO A 40 22.69 23.25 -21.63
C PRO A 40 23.29 22.22 -22.65
N ALA A 41 22.59 21.07 -22.82
CA ALA A 41 22.38 20.28 -24.05
C ALA A 41 23.22 18.99 -24.33
N THR A 42 22.59 17.85 -23.99
CA THR A 42 22.27 16.65 -24.82
C THR A 42 22.87 16.45 -26.24
N ILE A 43 23.12 15.19 -26.64
CA ILE A 43 22.39 14.40 -27.70
C ILE A 43 23.12 13.08 -28.11
N SER A 44 22.36 11.97 -28.29
CA SER A 44 22.65 10.76 -29.13
C SER A 44 23.83 9.80 -28.75
N GLU A 45 23.88 8.51 -29.14
CA GLU A 45 22.92 7.57 -29.79
C GLU A 45 23.32 6.08 -29.65
N ASN A 46 22.35 5.16 -29.88
CA ASN A 46 22.40 3.81 -30.52
C ASN A 46 23.63 2.87 -30.32
N LYS A 47 23.48 1.53 -30.16
CA LYS A 47 22.84 0.61 -31.13
C LYS A 47 22.76 -0.89 -30.68
N VAL A 48 21.54 -1.44 -30.59
CA VAL A 48 21.05 -2.76 -31.10
C VAL A 48 21.85 -4.08 -30.84
N ILE A 49 21.27 -4.98 -29.98
CA ILE A 49 20.90 -6.46 -30.09
C ILE A 49 21.63 -7.41 -31.12
N PRO A 50 21.53 -8.78 -31.13
CA PRO A 50 20.83 -9.75 -30.23
C PRO A 50 21.43 -11.20 -29.98
N ARG A 51 20.68 -12.01 -29.20
CA ARG A 51 20.29 -13.46 -29.43
C ARG A 51 21.11 -14.69 -28.92
N THR A 52 20.46 -15.46 -28.02
CA THR A 52 20.29 -16.96 -27.99
C THR A 52 21.53 -17.89 -27.82
N LYS A 53 21.48 -19.15 -27.30
CA LYS A 53 20.44 -20.07 -26.78
C LYS A 53 21.09 -21.24 -25.97
N THR A 54 20.29 -21.93 -25.14
CA THR A 54 20.32 -23.40 -24.78
C THR A 54 21.50 -24.12 -24.07
N THR A 55 21.13 -24.78 -22.96
CA THR A 55 21.36 -26.20 -22.53
C THR A 55 22.71 -26.74 -22.01
N ASP A 56 22.62 -27.24 -20.78
CA ASP A 56 22.95 -28.62 -20.32
C ASP A 56 24.33 -29.01 -19.73
N TRP A 57 24.19 -30.00 -18.81
CA TRP A 57 25.13 -30.64 -17.89
C TRP A 57 26.56 -30.95 -18.40
N ALA A 58 27.58 -30.68 -17.56
CA ALA A 58 28.55 -31.69 -17.09
C ALA A 58 29.48 -31.18 -15.96
N VAL A 59 29.84 -32.10 -15.06
CA VAL A 59 30.93 -32.03 -14.04
C VAL A 59 32.22 -32.48 -14.76
N PRO A 60 33.44 -31.91 -14.56
CA PRO A 60 34.24 -32.27 -13.38
C PRO A 60 35.30 -31.28 -12.84
N ALA A 61 35.85 -31.71 -11.69
CA ALA A 61 36.92 -31.19 -10.86
C ALA A 61 38.17 -30.59 -11.56
N SER A 62 38.77 -29.58 -10.91
CA SER A 62 40.22 -29.54 -10.69
C SER A 62 40.61 -28.62 -9.52
N ILE A 63 41.57 -29.10 -8.72
CA ILE A 63 42.31 -28.29 -7.73
C ILE A 63 43.44 -27.56 -8.46
N PRO A 64 43.74 -26.31 -8.10
CA PRO A 64 45.15 -25.89 -8.02
C PRO A 64 45.57 -25.53 -6.58
N ARG A 65 46.81 -25.91 -6.27
CA ARG A 65 47.56 -25.42 -5.10
C ARG A 65 47.98 -23.98 -5.37
N ASP A 66 48.17 -23.19 -4.31
CA ASP A 66 49.37 -22.34 -4.29
C ASP A 66 49.90 -22.07 -2.86
N VAL A 67 51.20 -21.80 -2.75
CA VAL A 67 51.95 -21.80 -1.49
C VAL A 67 52.99 -20.67 -1.43
N ARG A 68 52.92 -19.81 -0.39
CA ARG A 68 54.03 -19.13 0.37
C ARG A 68 53.43 -17.97 1.18
N LYS A 69 53.50 -17.91 2.52
CA LYS A 69 54.64 -17.75 3.46
C LYS A 69 55.15 -16.31 3.66
N SER A 70 54.52 -15.59 4.60
CA SER A 70 55.13 -14.81 5.72
C SER A 70 53.97 -14.23 6.57
N GLY A 71 54.08 -13.92 7.87
CA GLY A 71 55.15 -14.19 8.81
C GLY A 71 55.36 -13.03 9.80
N THR A 72 54.61 -12.98 10.92
CA THR A 72 55.01 -12.31 12.19
C THR A 72 54.09 -12.74 13.35
N ASN A 73 54.60 -12.60 14.59
CA ASN A 73 54.02 -13.20 15.79
C ASN A 73 53.11 -12.23 16.57
N ASN A 74 52.05 -12.76 17.18
CA ASN A 74 51.81 -12.54 18.62
C ASN A 74 50.83 -13.59 19.20
N ARG A 75 51.23 -14.22 20.32
CA ARG A 75 50.30 -14.95 21.21
C ARG A 75 49.71 -13.94 22.20
N PRO A 76 48.45 -14.11 22.66
CA PRO A 76 48.23 -14.97 23.83
C PRO A 76 47.22 -16.12 23.60
N VAL A 77 47.30 -17.10 24.50
CA VAL A 77 46.37 -18.24 24.73
C VAL A 77 45.82 -18.02 26.17
N PRO A 78 44.65 -18.55 26.61
CA PRO A 78 43.88 -19.64 26.00
C PRO A 78 42.33 -19.54 26.02
N SER A 79 41.72 -20.64 25.54
CA SER A 79 40.34 -21.11 25.77
C SER A 79 39.16 -20.30 25.24
N ARG A 80 38.77 -20.61 24.00
CA ARG A 80 37.37 -20.79 23.61
C ARG A 80 37.21 -22.18 22.98
N TYR A 81 36.35 -23.03 23.54
CA TYR A 81 35.81 -24.19 22.84
C TYR A 81 34.45 -23.80 22.24
N PRO A 82 34.32 -23.66 20.91
CA PRO A 82 33.02 -23.74 20.27
C PRO A 82 32.64 -25.21 20.11
N VAL A 83 31.59 -25.66 20.80
CA VAL A 83 30.99 -26.98 20.55
C VAL A 83 30.35 -26.94 19.16
N LYS A 84 31.05 -27.48 18.17
CA LYS A 84 30.51 -27.68 16.83
C LYS A 84 29.57 -28.88 16.90
N GLY A 85 28.29 -28.67 16.63
CA GLY A 85 27.30 -29.75 16.59
C GLY A 85 27.70 -30.81 15.56
N VAL A 86 28.11 -31.98 16.05
CA VAL A 86 28.26 -33.18 15.23
C VAL A 86 26.86 -33.78 15.10
N GLN A 87 26.31 -33.77 13.88
CA GLN A 87 25.13 -34.56 13.56
C GLN A 87 25.39 -36.01 13.96
N SER A 88 24.35 -36.70 14.44
CA SER A 88 24.39 -38.13 14.76
C SER A 88 24.51 -39.00 13.50
N GLY A 89 25.61 -38.88 12.77
CA GLY A 89 26.11 -39.96 11.93
C GLY A 89 26.70 -41.02 12.86
N GLY A 90 26.35 -42.28 12.63
CA GLY A 90 26.88 -43.39 13.42
C GLY A 90 28.39 -43.53 13.21
N ASN A 91 29.18 -42.95 14.11
CA ASN A 91 30.62 -43.26 14.21
C ASN A 91 30.79 -44.65 14.82
N SER A 92 30.55 -45.67 14.01
CA SER A 92 31.17 -46.98 14.20
C SER A 92 32.67 -46.76 14.28
N MET A 93 33.30 -47.06 15.42
CA MET A 93 34.74 -46.92 15.58
C MET A 93 35.45 -47.81 14.54
N PRO A 94 36.23 -47.25 13.60
CA PRO A 94 36.89 -48.04 12.59
C PRO A 94 38.23 -48.52 13.15
N TRP A 95 38.24 -49.66 13.85
CA TRP A 95 39.37 -50.61 13.95
C TRP A 95 38.97 -51.83 14.77
N THR A 96 38.55 -52.90 14.09
CA THR A 96 38.75 -54.30 14.50
C THR A 96 38.38 -55.21 13.34
N LEU A 97 39.12 -56.31 13.15
CA LEU A 97 38.52 -57.45 12.43
C LEU A 97 37.30 -57.89 13.24
N ALA A 98 36.14 -57.97 12.61
CA ALA A 98 34.98 -58.60 13.24
C ALA A 98 35.35 -60.06 13.54
N VAL A 99 35.49 -60.39 14.83
CA VAL A 99 35.75 -61.77 15.26
C VAL A 99 34.50 -62.57 14.93
N VAL A 100 34.57 -63.39 13.88
CA VAL A 100 33.45 -64.17 13.39
C VAL A 100 32.88 -65.02 14.54
N GLY A 101 31.70 -64.65 15.01
CA GLY A 101 30.96 -65.36 16.05
C GLY A 101 30.85 -64.68 17.43
N ASN A 102 31.59 -63.61 17.71
CA ASN A 102 31.44 -62.88 18.99
C ASN A 102 30.40 -61.76 18.89
N SER A 103 29.29 -61.90 19.61
CA SER A 103 28.26 -60.87 19.75
C SER A 103 27.59 -60.97 21.12
N ALA A 104 27.25 -59.81 21.69
CA ALA A 104 26.50 -59.67 22.93
C ALA A 104 25.32 -58.72 22.72
N GLN A 105 24.17 -59.00 23.32
CA GLN A 105 23.04 -58.07 23.39
C GLN A 105 22.87 -57.60 24.83
N TYR A 106 22.68 -56.30 25.03
CA TYR A 106 22.40 -55.74 26.35
C TYR A 106 20.95 -56.04 26.76
N VAL A 107 20.75 -56.58 27.96
CA VAL A 107 19.43 -57.00 28.45
C VAL A 107 18.92 -56.06 29.55
N SER A 108 19.71 -55.83 30.59
CA SER A 108 19.28 -55.05 31.76
C SER A 108 20.46 -54.62 32.63
N SER A 109 20.21 -53.70 33.56
CA SER A 109 21.16 -53.33 34.62
C SER A 109 20.45 -52.96 35.91
N SER A 110 21.11 -53.19 37.04
CA SER A 110 20.75 -52.68 38.36
C SER A 110 21.92 -51.84 38.88
N ILE A 111 21.78 -50.52 38.78
CA ILE A 111 22.83 -49.54 39.09
C ILE A 111 22.17 -48.42 39.92
N PRO A 112 22.69 -48.07 41.11
CA PRO A 112 22.21 -46.92 41.87
C PRO A 112 22.40 -45.62 41.09
N THR A 113 21.34 -44.80 41.01
CA THR A 113 21.39 -43.47 40.38
C THR A 113 21.95 -42.39 41.33
N THR A 114 22.10 -42.70 42.61
CA THR A 114 22.74 -41.84 43.62
C THR A 114 23.77 -42.64 44.42
N MET A 115 24.93 -42.03 44.66
CA MET A 115 26.04 -42.61 45.40
C MET A 115 26.71 -41.57 46.31
N ASN A 116 27.23 -42.01 47.44
CA ASN A 116 28.04 -41.17 48.33
C ASN A 116 29.50 -41.15 47.85
N PRO A 117 30.22 -40.01 47.85
CA PRO A 117 31.57 -39.93 47.30
C PRO A 117 32.54 -40.89 47.99
N GLY A 118 33.34 -41.60 47.20
CA GLY A 118 34.30 -42.59 47.70
C GLY A 118 33.70 -43.87 48.29
N GLN A 119 32.37 -44.02 48.35
CA GLN A 119 31.73 -45.25 48.84
C GLN A 119 31.62 -46.31 47.75
N SER A 120 31.63 -47.58 48.16
CA SER A 120 31.56 -48.74 47.27
C SER A 120 30.12 -49.24 47.10
N TYR A 121 29.72 -49.50 45.86
CA TYR A 121 28.37 -49.94 45.49
C TYR A 121 28.42 -51.20 44.63
N THR A 122 27.60 -52.19 44.97
CA THR A 122 27.36 -53.35 44.10
C THR A 122 26.44 -52.94 42.95
N VAL A 123 26.87 -53.22 41.73
CA VAL A 123 26.12 -53.03 40.49
C VAL A 123 25.98 -54.37 39.76
N ALA A 124 24.94 -54.49 38.94
CA ALA A 124 24.76 -55.63 38.07
C ALA A 124 24.42 -55.21 36.64
N LEU A 125 25.01 -55.87 35.64
CA LEU A 125 24.62 -55.74 34.22
C LEU A 125 24.42 -57.12 33.60
N THR A 126 23.37 -57.29 32.82
CA THR A 126 23.03 -58.56 32.16
C THR A 126 23.17 -58.42 30.65
N PHE A 127 23.94 -59.32 30.05
CA PHE A 127 24.13 -59.45 28.61
C PHE A 127 23.75 -60.86 28.14
N LEU A 128 23.09 -60.94 26.99
CA LEU A 128 22.79 -62.17 26.26
C LEU A 128 23.93 -62.46 25.28
N ASN A 129 24.48 -63.67 25.28
CA ASN A 129 25.33 -64.13 24.17
C ASN A 129 24.45 -64.44 22.96
N ASN A 130 24.35 -63.50 22.02
CA ASN A 130 23.65 -63.68 20.75
C ASN A 130 24.61 -63.97 19.57
N GLY A 131 25.88 -64.26 19.86
CA GLY A 131 26.86 -64.75 18.90
C GLY A 131 26.78 -66.27 18.69
N THR A 132 27.78 -66.81 18.00
CA THR A 132 27.96 -68.26 17.79
C THR A 132 29.07 -68.85 18.65
N THR A 133 29.82 -68.01 19.38
CA THR A 133 30.99 -68.42 20.18
C THR A 133 30.66 -68.39 21.67
N THR A 134 30.95 -69.47 22.40
CA THR A 134 30.86 -69.53 23.87
C THR A 134 31.91 -68.61 24.51
N TRP A 135 31.50 -67.73 25.42
CA TRP A 135 32.44 -66.90 26.20
C TRP A 135 33.04 -67.75 27.33
N ASN A 136 34.29 -68.17 27.19
CA ASN A 136 34.95 -69.06 28.15
C ASN A 136 35.68 -68.30 29.27
N ALA A 137 35.75 -68.91 30.45
CA ALA A 137 36.38 -68.35 31.64
C ALA A 137 37.92 -68.51 31.69
N SER A 138 38.51 -69.30 30.78
CA SER A 138 39.95 -69.59 30.77
C SER A 138 40.54 -69.64 29.35
N GLY A 139 41.77 -69.17 29.20
CA GLY A 139 42.55 -69.25 27.94
C GLY A 139 42.32 -68.11 26.94
N THR A 140 41.15 -67.47 26.93
CA THR A 140 40.90 -66.25 26.14
C THR A 140 39.91 -65.37 26.90
N TYR A 141 40.39 -64.28 27.49
CA TYR A 141 39.63 -63.56 28.52
C TYR A 141 38.48 -62.74 27.91
N TYR A 142 37.26 -63.25 28.05
CA TYR A 142 36.03 -62.50 27.84
C TYR A 142 35.69 -61.73 29.12
N GLY A 143 35.39 -60.44 28.99
CA GLY A 143 35.04 -59.60 30.13
C GLY A 143 34.10 -58.46 29.76
N LEU A 144 33.51 -57.85 30.78
CA LEU A 144 32.79 -56.60 30.70
C LEU A 144 33.73 -55.48 31.14
N GLY A 145 33.82 -54.40 30.37
CA GLY A 145 34.63 -53.23 30.69
C GLY A 145 33.87 -51.92 30.52
N MET A 146 34.29 -50.87 31.23
CA MET A 146 33.82 -49.52 30.92
C MET A 146 34.33 -49.13 29.54
N ILE A 147 33.45 -48.62 28.68
CA ILE A 147 33.92 -48.00 27.44
C ILE A 147 34.58 -46.64 27.75
N TYR A 148 35.53 -46.21 26.93
CA TYR A 148 36.18 -44.91 27.08
C TYR A 148 35.20 -43.75 26.87
N THR A 149 34.56 -43.31 27.95
CA THR A 149 33.85 -42.03 28.08
C THR A 149 34.73 -41.02 28.83
N ASP A 150 34.28 -39.76 28.90
CA ASP A 150 34.96 -38.69 29.66
C ASP A 150 35.17 -39.07 31.14
N ASP A 151 34.37 -40.00 31.68
CA ASP A 151 34.38 -40.46 33.07
C ASP A 151 35.17 -41.76 33.31
N TYR A 152 35.75 -42.38 32.27
CA TYR A 152 36.37 -43.73 32.34
C TYR A 152 37.43 -43.86 33.46
N ASN A 153 38.32 -42.87 33.59
CA ASN A 153 39.39 -42.89 34.59
C ASN A 153 38.91 -42.58 36.03
N VAL A 154 37.64 -42.18 36.22
CA VAL A 154 37.17 -41.65 37.52
C VAL A 154 36.55 -42.74 38.41
N TRP A 155 35.94 -43.76 37.81
CA TRP A 155 35.23 -44.85 38.52
C TRP A 155 36.14 -45.91 39.16
N GLN A 156 37.45 -45.85 38.91
CA GLN A 156 38.49 -46.75 39.45
C GLN A 156 38.16 -48.26 39.32
N SER A 157 37.31 -48.64 38.37
CA SER A 157 36.80 -50.00 38.26
C SER A 157 37.62 -50.83 37.26
N PRO A 158 38.18 -51.98 37.66
CA PRO A 158 38.81 -52.91 36.72
C PRO A 158 37.76 -53.61 35.84
N ALA A 159 38.21 -54.19 34.74
CA ALA A 159 37.37 -55.08 33.93
C ALA A 159 36.88 -56.29 34.75
N VAL A 160 35.66 -56.74 34.45
CA VAL A 160 34.96 -57.82 35.15
C VAL A 160 34.89 -59.03 34.24
N TRP A 161 35.68 -60.06 34.55
CA TRP A 161 35.82 -61.23 33.69
C TRP A 161 34.64 -62.20 33.79
N VAL A 162 34.41 -62.97 32.73
CA VAL A 162 33.49 -64.11 32.74
C VAL A 162 34.06 -65.22 33.63
N ASP A 163 33.28 -65.65 34.61
CA ASP A 163 33.64 -66.65 35.64
C ASP A 163 33.29 -68.11 35.27
N ALA A 164 32.35 -68.30 34.34
CA ALA A 164 31.88 -69.60 33.85
C ALA A 164 31.44 -69.50 32.37
N PRO A 165 31.57 -70.57 31.56
CA PRO A 165 31.24 -70.54 30.15
C PRO A 165 29.81 -70.06 29.82
N VAL A 166 29.68 -69.02 28.99
CA VAL A 166 28.39 -68.47 28.55
C VAL A 166 28.13 -68.88 27.10
N SER A 167 27.33 -69.93 26.91
CA SER A 167 26.99 -70.45 25.59
C SER A 167 26.08 -69.51 24.78
N PRO A 168 26.09 -69.59 23.44
CA PRO A 168 25.09 -68.95 22.58
C PRO A 168 23.66 -69.17 23.08
N GLY A 169 22.85 -68.10 23.09
CA GLY A 169 21.49 -68.07 23.63
C GLY A 169 21.39 -67.90 25.15
N SER A 170 22.50 -67.97 25.90
CA SER A 170 22.50 -67.82 27.36
C SER A 170 22.80 -66.39 27.81
N GLN A 171 22.21 -65.97 28.93
CA GLN A 171 22.50 -64.68 29.56
C GLN A 171 23.55 -64.82 30.66
N LYS A 172 24.36 -63.78 30.84
CA LYS A 172 25.27 -63.61 31.97
C LYS A 172 25.01 -62.27 32.65
N THR A 173 24.70 -62.33 33.94
CA THR A 173 24.72 -61.16 34.82
C THR A 173 26.12 -61.04 35.45
N PHE A 174 26.76 -59.91 35.21
CA PHE A 174 28.00 -59.48 35.84
C PHE A 174 27.65 -58.66 37.07
N THR A 175 27.88 -59.22 38.26
CA THR A 175 27.69 -58.51 39.54
C THR A 175 29.05 -58.18 40.13
N PHE A 176 29.30 -56.90 40.38
CA PHE A 176 30.60 -56.42 40.82
C PHE A 176 30.48 -55.11 41.62
N THR A 177 31.54 -54.74 42.31
CA THR A 177 31.60 -53.52 43.13
C THR A 177 32.35 -52.42 42.41
N VAL A 178 31.77 -51.22 42.38
CA VAL A 178 32.43 -50.00 41.91
C VAL A 178 32.59 -49.00 43.05
N GLN A 179 33.69 -48.25 43.08
CA GLN A 179 33.85 -47.14 43.99
C GLN A 179 33.34 -45.87 43.33
N ALA A 180 32.43 -45.16 44.00
CA ALA A 180 31.96 -43.87 43.53
C ALA A 180 33.11 -42.85 43.55
N PRO A 181 33.25 -41.99 42.52
CA PRO A 181 34.16 -40.84 42.51
C PRO A 181 34.23 -40.08 43.84
N THR A 182 35.40 -39.59 44.22
CA THR A 182 35.57 -38.79 45.46
C THR A 182 35.12 -37.34 45.29
N THR A 183 35.08 -36.84 44.05
CA THR A 183 34.57 -35.51 43.70
C THR A 183 33.05 -35.58 43.48
N PRO A 184 32.25 -34.66 44.07
CA PRO A 184 30.83 -34.61 43.77
C PRO A 184 30.54 -34.19 42.32
N GLY A 185 29.58 -34.86 41.67
CA GLY A 185 29.26 -34.61 40.26
C GLY A 185 28.21 -35.56 39.68
N ILE A 186 27.92 -35.40 38.40
CA ILE A 186 27.19 -36.38 37.59
C ILE A 186 28.21 -37.14 36.75
N TYR A 187 28.19 -38.47 36.82
CA TYR A 187 29.12 -39.34 36.12
C TYR A 187 28.36 -40.36 35.29
N ASN A 188 28.77 -40.57 34.04
CA ASN A 188 28.13 -41.51 33.13
C ASN A 188 28.73 -42.90 33.27
N PHE A 189 27.85 -43.88 33.44
CA PHE A 189 28.20 -45.28 33.63
C PHE A 189 27.76 -46.08 32.40
N ARG A 190 28.73 -46.53 31.60
CA ARG A 190 28.52 -47.31 30.37
C ARG A 190 29.56 -48.41 30.23
N TRP A 191 29.08 -49.62 29.94
CA TRP A 191 29.90 -50.82 29.82
C TRP A 191 29.59 -51.57 28.54
N SER A 192 30.55 -52.34 28.04
CA SER A 192 30.37 -53.23 26.89
C SER A 192 31.23 -54.48 27.07
N MET A 193 30.93 -55.52 26.30
CA MET A 193 31.69 -56.77 26.30
C MET A 193 32.96 -56.59 25.47
N PHE A 194 34.04 -57.24 25.91
CA PHE A 194 35.30 -57.30 25.16
C PHE A 194 35.99 -58.66 25.33
N GLN A 195 36.84 -58.96 24.36
CA GLN A 195 37.78 -60.06 24.37
C GLN A 195 39.19 -59.47 24.48
N SER A 196 39.89 -59.79 25.58
CA SER A 196 41.20 -59.25 25.89
C SER A 196 42.22 -59.50 24.78
N GLY A 197 42.96 -58.46 24.40
CA GLY A 197 43.92 -58.51 23.29
C GLY A 197 43.31 -58.58 21.89
N VAL A 198 41.97 -58.50 21.75
CA VAL A 198 41.27 -58.66 20.47
C VAL A 198 40.34 -57.50 20.15
N ALA A 199 39.18 -57.40 20.80
CA ALA A 199 38.09 -56.51 20.37
C ALA A 199 37.07 -56.22 21.48
N TRP A 200 36.43 -55.04 21.42
CA TRP A 200 35.11 -54.82 22.01
C TRP A 200 34.05 -55.39 21.05
N PHE A 201 32.95 -55.96 21.57
CA PHE A 201 31.93 -56.59 20.73
C PHE A 201 30.52 -56.52 21.32
N GLY A 202 29.52 -56.61 20.43
CA GLY A 202 28.11 -56.53 20.81
C GLY A 202 27.65 -55.13 21.19
N ASP A 203 26.53 -55.08 21.91
CA ASP A 203 25.93 -53.84 22.40
C ASP A 203 26.81 -53.14 23.45
N VAL A 204 26.62 -51.82 23.54
CA VAL A 204 27.01 -51.02 24.69
C VAL A 204 25.77 -50.86 25.58
N SER A 205 25.94 -50.90 26.90
CA SER A 205 24.85 -50.65 27.84
C SER A 205 24.20 -49.29 27.63
N SER A 206 22.94 -49.17 28.07
CA SER A 206 22.31 -47.87 28.32
C SER A 206 23.23 -47.00 29.21
N SER A 207 23.24 -45.69 28.97
CA SER A 207 23.96 -44.75 29.84
C SER A 207 23.16 -44.53 31.10
N VAL A 208 23.75 -44.84 32.25
CA VAL A 208 23.19 -44.43 33.54
C VAL A 208 24.00 -43.25 34.04
N SER A 209 23.36 -42.09 34.18
CA SER A 209 23.97 -40.91 34.80
C SER A 209 23.78 -41.02 36.31
N ILE A 210 24.88 -41.14 37.05
CA ILE A 210 24.89 -41.36 38.50
C ILE A 210 25.31 -40.08 39.18
N GLN A 211 24.49 -39.61 40.13
CA GLN A 211 24.84 -38.50 40.99
C GLN A 211 25.71 -38.99 42.15
N VAL A 212 26.92 -38.47 42.21
CA VAL A 212 27.88 -38.75 43.28
C VAL A 212 27.93 -37.54 44.20
N GLY A 213 27.56 -37.71 45.47
CA GLY A 213 27.47 -36.64 46.45
C GLY A 213 26.40 -35.59 46.17
N ALA A 214 26.48 -34.48 46.89
CA ALA A 214 25.55 -33.37 46.77
C ALA A 214 26.08 -32.36 45.74
N VAL A 215 25.37 -32.21 44.61
CA VAL A 215 25.78 -31.35 43.50
C VAL A 215 25.16 -29.95 43.66
N PRO A 216 25.90 -28.84 43.46
CA PRO A 216 25.35 -27.49 43.61
C PRO A 216 24.11 -27.22 42.75
N ASN A 217 24.22 -27.47 41.44
CA ASN A 217 23.14 -27.25 40.49
C ASN A 217 22.52 -28.59 40.07
N MET A 218 21.35 -28.92 40.60
CA MET A 218 20.56 -30.06 40.17
C MET A 218 19.08 -29.68 40.12
N ALA A 219 18.39 -30.13 39.08
CA ALA A 219 16.96 -29.92 38.90
C ALA A 219 16.28 -31.24 38.58
N ARG A 220 15.08 -31.48 39.12
CA ARG A 220 14.21 -32.60 38.75
C ARG A 220 12.95 -32.06 38.07
N PHE A 221 12.58 -32.62 36.92
CA PHE A 221 11.34 -32.27 36.25
C PHE A 221 10.15 -32.87 37.03
N ILE A 222 9.11 -32.08 37.25
CA ILE A 222 7.92 -32.52 38.00
C ILE A 222 6.70 -32.64 37.08
N SER A 223 6.41 -31.60 36.30
CA SER A 223 5.24 -31.57 35.40
C SER A 223 5.35 -30.44 34.37
N SER A 224 4.49 -30.49 33.35
CA SER A 224 4.34 -29.41 32.38
C SER A 224 2.87 -29.26 31.95
N SER A 225 2.50 -28.04 31.57
CA SER A 225 1.27 -27.73 30.84
C SER A 225 1.64 -27.09 29.51
N ILE A 226 1.61 -27.91 28.44
CA ILE A 226 2.01 -27.54 27.09
C ILE A 226 0.94 -28.07 26.13
N PRO A 227 0.29 -27.22 25.30
CA PRO A 227 -0.62 -27.68 24.27
C PRO A 227 0.06 -28.60 23.26
N THR A 228 -0.54 -29.76 22.97
CA THR A 228 -0.08 -30.69 21.91
C THR A 228 -0.45 -30.24 20.50
N THR A 229 -1.31 -29.23 20.37
CA THR A 229 -1.66 -28.58 19.11
C THR A 229 -1.60 -27.07 19.29
N MET A 230 -0.98 -26.37 18.33
CA MET A 230 -0.84 -24.92 18.31
C MET A 230 -1.14 -24.37 16.92
N THR A 231 -1.59 -23.13 16.82
CA THR A 231 -1.83 -22.45 15.55
C THR A 231 -0.58 -21.67 15.12
N ALA A 232 -0.19 -21.82 13.85
CA ALA A 232 1.03 -21.21 13.32
C ALA A 232 1.12 -19.69 13.59
N GLY A 233 2.25 -19.25 14.14
CA GLY A 233 2.53 -17.85 14.47
C GLY A 233 1.79 -17.28 15.70
N GLN A 234 0.93 -18.05 16.37
CA GLN A 234 0.21 -17.59 17.57
C GLN A 234 1.06 -17.72 18.85
N ASN A 235 0.73 -16.90 19.84
CA ASN A 235 1.38 -16.91 21.15
C ASN A 235 0.63 -17.82 22.12
N TYR A 236 1.36 -18.69 22.82
CA TYR A 236 0.83 -19.62 23.82
C TYR A 236 1.56 -19.44 25.15
N THR A 237 0.81 -19.29 26.23
CA THR A 237 1.35 -19.42 27.59
C THR A 237 1.51 -20.90 27.91
N VAL A 238 2.72 -21.30 28.26
CA VAL A 238 3.04 -22.66 28.71
C VAL A 238 3.64 -22.63 30.11
N SER A 239 3.63 -23.76 30.80
CA SER A 239 4.32 -23.88 32.08
C SER A 239 5.08 -25.19 32.24
N LEU A 240 6.24 -25.12 32.92
CA LEU A 240 7.02 -26.29 33.33
C LEU A 240 7.40 -26.12 34.81
N ASN A 241 7.21 -27.17 35.60
CA ASN A 241 7.53 -27.20 37.02
C ASN A 241 8.78 -28.05 37.28
N TYR A 242 9.74 -27.47 37.96
CA TYR A 242 11.01 -28.09 38.33
C TYR A 242 11.27 -27.98 39.82
N GLN A 243 11.79 -29.03 40.42
CA GLN A 243 12.29 -29.02 41.80
C GLN A 243 13.80 -28.78 41.82
N ASN A 244 14.26 -27.87 42.68
CA ASN A 244 15.69 -27.76 42.99
C ASN A 244 16.11 -28.94 43.87
N THR A 245 16.89 -29.84 43.29
CA THR A 245 17.45 -31.02 43.99
C THR A 245 18.94 -30.85 44.30
N GLY A 246 19.53 -29.70 43.94
CA GLY A 246 20.91 -29.35 44.24
C GLY A 246 21.06 -28.67 45.60
N THR A 247 22.31 -28.31 45.94
CA THR A 247 22.63 -27.60 47.20
C THR A 247 22.67 -26.08 47.06
N ALA A 248 22.73 -25.54 45.84
CA ALA A 248 22.71 -24.10 45.58
C ALA A 248 21.28 -23.57 45.40
N THR A 249 20.97 -22.43 46.02
CA THR A 249 19.75 -21.67 45.73
C THR A 249 19.80 -21.09 44.32
N TRP A 250 18.75 -21.27 43.52
CA TRP A 250 18.64 -20.63 42.21
C TRP A 250 18.26 -19.17 42.40
N ASN A 251 19.24 -18.27 42.34
CA ASN A 251 19.04 -16.84 42.57
C ASN A 251 18.52 -16.10 41.33
N ALA A 252 17.74 -15.05 41.58
CA ALA A 252 17.27 -14.09 40.58
C ALA A 252 18.02 -12.74 40.70
N PRO A 253 18.05 -11.90 39.65
CA PRO A 253 17.63 -12.18 38.27
C PRO A 253 18.77 -12.78 37.42
N ALA A 254 18.45 -13.19 36.19
CA ALA A 254 19.39 -13.47 35.09
C ALA A 254 20.53 -14.49 35.33
N THR A 255 20.50 -15.24 36.44
CA THR A 255 21.54 -16.23 36.81
C THR A 255 21.12 -17.65 36.42
N TYR A 256 19.87 -18.02 36.68
CA TYR A 256 19.30 -19.33 36.36
C TYR A 256 18.05 -19.17 35.49
N ALA A 257 17.88 -20.06 34.52
CA ALA A 257 16.73 -20.08 33.64
C ALA A 257 16.40 -21.49 33.17
N LEU A 258 15.16 -21.66 32.73
CA LEU A 258 14.78 -22.74 31.83
C LEU A 258 15.05 -22.29 30.39
N GLY A 259 15.69 -23.13 29.60
CA GLY A 259 15.90 -22.92 28.17
C GLY A 259 15.48 -24.14 27.36
N MET A 260 15.03 -23.92 26.13
CA MET A 260 14.81 -25.00 25.18
C MET A 260 16.17 -25.59 24.77
N ILE A 261 16.30 -26.92 24.75
CA ILE A 261 17.56 -27.56 24.37
C ILE A 261 17.73 -27.59 22.84
N TYR A 262 18.96 -27.79 22.36
CA TYR A 262 19.28 -27.85 20.92
C TYR A 262 18.64 -29.04 20.20
N THR A 263 17.35 -28.93 19.85
CA THR A 263 16.68 -29.75 18.85
C THR A 263 16.89 -29.14 17.45
N ALA A 264 16.49 -29.85 16.39
CA ALA A 264 16.44 -29.29 15.03
C ALA A 264 15.55 -28.02 14.97
N ASP A 265 14.57 -27.93 15.87
CA ASP A 265 13.57 -26.86 15.95
C ASP A 265 13.97 -25.70 16.87
N TYR A 266 15.20 -25.70 17.43
CA TYR A 266 15.61 -24.72 18.43
C TYR A 266 15.42 -23.26 18.00
N ASN A 267 15.66 -22.96 16.72
CA ASN A 267 15.58 -21.59 16.18
C ASN A 267 14.18 -21.17 15.68
N VAL A 268 13.17 -22.07 15.64
CA VAL A 268 11.83 -21.72 15.09
C VAL A 268 10.84 -21.24 16.14
N TRP A 269 11.03 -21.60 17.42
CA TRP A 269 10.24 -21.10 18.54
C TRP A 269 10.80 -19.76 19.05
N LYS A 270 9.93 -18.78 19.30
CA LYS A 270 10.33 -17.51 19.95
C LYS A 270 9.81 -17.44 21.38
N GLY A 271 10.48 -16.66 22.25
CA GLY A 271 10.14 -16.54 23.68
C GLY A 271 11.14 -17.22 24.64
N GLN A 272 12.42 -17.33 24.24
CA GLN A 272 13.50 -17.94 25.01
C GLN A 272 14.41 -16.87 25.66
N PRO A 273 15.03 -17.13 26.83
CA PRO A 273 14.77 -18.18 27.82
C PRO A 273 13.83 -17.70 28.95
N ALA A 274 13.35 -18.63 29.79
CA ALA A 274 12.48 -18.32 30.93
C ALA A 274 13.29 -18.20 32.23
N TRP A 275 13.57 -16.97 32.67
CA TRP A 275 14.38 -16.68 33.85
C TRP A 275 13.69 -16.99 35.18
N VAL A 276 14.50 -17.38 36.19
CA VAL A 276 14.07 -17.39 37.59
C VAL A 276 13.84 -15.94 38.05
N ASP A 277 12.64 -15.69 38.61
CA ASP A 277 12.12 -14.39 39.05
C ASP A 277 12.29 -14.15 40.57
N ALA A 278 12.35 -15.22 41.36
CA ALA A 278 12.54 -15.20 42.81
C ALA A 278 13.41 -16.41 43.26
N PRO A 279 14.19 -16.29 44.34
CA PRO A 279 15.10 -17.36 44.78
C PRO A 279 14.42 -18.71 45.05
N VAL A 280 14.96 -19.79 44.46
CA VAL A 280 14.46 -21.16 44.65
C VAL A 280 15.44 -21.98 45.47
N SER A 281 15.17 -22.13 46.76
CA SER A 281 16.01 -22.88 47.70
C SER A 281 16.06 -24.38 47.40
N PRO A 282 17.11 -25.11 47.81
CA PRO A 282 17.16 -26.57 47.80
C PRO A 282 15.88 -27.22 48.33
N GLY A 283 15.42 -28.28 47.66
CA GLY A 283 14.17 -28.99 47.95
C GLY A 283 12.89 -28.30 47.43
N SER A 284 12.94 -27.00 47.10
CA SER A 284 11.76 -26.22 46.68
C SER A 284 11.42 -26.43 45.20
N GLN A 285 10.16 -26.17 44.82
CA GLN A 285 9.70 -26.23 43.43
C GLN A 285 9.49 -24.84 42.83
N LYS A 286 9.70 -24.71 41.52
CA LYS A 286 9.41 -23.52 40.72
C LYS A 286 8.67 -23.92 39.46
N THR A 287 7.44 -23.44 39.33
CA THR A 287 6.72 -23.39 38.06
C THR A 287 7.18 -22.15 37.29
N PHE A 288 7.82 -22.39 36.15
CA PHE A 288 8.09 -21.37 35.13
C PHE A 288 6.83 -21.23 34.28
N THR A 289 6.30 -20.02 34.18
CA THR A 289 5.16 -19.70 33.30
C THR A 289 5.60 -18.59 32.35
N PHE A 290 5.54 -18.85 31.05
CA PHE A 290 6.06 -17.93 30.03
C PHE A 290 5.34 -18.11 28.70
N THR A 291 5.49 -17.13 27.82
CA THR A 291 4.83 -17.10 26.50
C THR A 291 5.81 -17.50 25.41
N VAL A 292 5.41 -18.45 24.57
CA VAL A 292 6.13 -18.83 23.34
C VAL A 292 5.31 -18.49 22.10
N GLN A 293 5.98 -18.07 21.02
CA GLN A 293 5.35 -17.98 19.70
C GLN A 293 5.56 -19.30 18.95
N ALA A 294 4.47 -19.90 18.48
CA ALA A 294 4.53 -21.09 17.63
C ALA A 294 5.17 -20.76 16.26
N PRO A 295 5.91 -21.71 15.65
CA PRO A 295 6.43 -21.58 14.29
C PRO A 295 5.39 -21.07 13.29
N THR A 296 5.81 -20.25 12.33
CA THR A 296 4.91 -19.70 11.29
C THR A 296 4.61 -20.69 10.17
N THR A 297 5.36 -21.78 10.09
CA THR A 297 5.16 -22.88 9.14
C THR A 297 4.41 -24.02 9.84
N PRO A 298 3.36 -24.60 9.24
CA PRO A 298 2.71 -25.78 9.79
C PRO A 298 3.61 -27.02 9.74
N GLY A 299 3.50 -27.88 10.76
CA GLY A 299 4.32 -29.09 10.89
C GLY A 299 4.32 -29.67 12.30
N THR A 300 5.01 -30.78 12.49
CA THR A 300 5.29 -31.34 13.82
C THR A 300 6.62 -30.77 14.32
N TYR A 301 6.63 -30.21 15.53
CA TYR A 301 7.80 -29.58 16.14
C TYR A 301 8.04 -30.14 17.53
N ASN A 302 9.30 -30.42 17.87
CA ASN A 302 9.68 -30.93 19.18
C ASN A 302 9.87 -29.77 20.17
N PHE A 303 9.43 -29.97 21.40
CA PHE A 303 9.38 -28.93 22.44
C PHE A 303 9.93 -29.50 23.75
N ARG A 304 11.21 -29.24 24.00
CA ARG A 304 11.98 -29.89 25.06
C ARG A 304 12.94 -28.93 25.74
N TRP A 305 12.97 -28.94 27.08
CA TRP A 305 13.58 -27.90 27.89
C TRP A 305 14.44 -28.47 29.01
N SER A 306 15.41 -27.69 29.49
CA SER A 306 16.25 -28.02 30.63
C SER A 306 16.65 -26.75 31.38
N MET A 307 17.07 -26.89 32.63
CA MET A 307 17.62 -25.79 33.42
C MET A 307 19.06 -25.48 32.96
N PHE A 308 19.43 -24.20 32.98
CA PHE A 308 20.81 -23.78 32.81
C PHE A 308 21.17 -22.61 33.73
N GLN A 309 22.45 -22.52 34.05
CA GLN A 309 23.05 -21.36 34.69
C GLN A 309 23.74 -20.51 33.62
N ASN A 310 23.42 -19.23 33.58
CA ASN A 310 23.88 -18.29 32.57
C ASN A 310 25.42 -18.20 32.56
N GLY A 311 26.03 -18.39 31.38
CA GLY A 311 27.49 -18.40 31.22
C GLY A 311 28.23 -19.60 31.82
N VAL A 312 27.53 -20.60 32.38
CA VAL A 312 28.15 -21.77 33.02
C VAL A 312 27.80 -23.07 32.29
N ALA A 313 26.64 -23.68 32.57
CA ALA A 313 26.26 -24.98 32.02
C ALA A 313 24.75 -25.25 32.14
N TRP A 314 24.27 -26.19 31.32
CA TRP A 314 22.98 -26.86 31.49
C TRP A 314 23.07 -27.88 32.64
N PHE A 315 21.99 -28.09 33.39
CA PHE A 315 21.99 -29.00 34.54
C PHE A 315 20.60 -29.59 34.85
N GLY A 316 20.61 -30.69 35.60
CA GLY A 316 19.40 -31.39 36.00
C GLY A 316 18.76 -32.20 34.88
N GLU A 317 17.56 -32.69 35.16
CA GLU A 317 16.76 -33.43 34.19
C GLU A 317 16.33 -32.54 33.02
N ILE A 318 16.33 -33.12 31.83
CA ILE A 318 15.70 -32.55 30.65
C ILE A 318 14.24 -33.00 30.67
N SER A 319 13.29 -32.11 30.37
CA SER A 319 11.87 -32.45 30.26
C SER A 319 11.65 -33.62 29.29
N PRO A 320 10.52 -34.34 29.38
CA PRO A 320 10.00 -35.12 28.26
C PRO A 320 9.95 -34.26 26.99
N ASP A 321 10.09 -34.90 25.83
CA ASP A 321 9.83 -34.24 24.55
C ASP A 321 8.32 -34.17 24.32
N VAL A 322 7.81 -33.00 23.95
CA VAL A 322 6.42 -32.80 23.56
C VAL A 322 6.39 -32.49 22.07
N SER A 323 5.95 -33.44 21.25
CA SER A 323 5.73 -33.20 19.83
C SER A 323 4.44 -32.40 19.64
N ILE A 324 4.58 -31.12 19.29
CA ILE A 324 3.47 -30.19 19.07
C ILE A 324 3.11 -30.18 17.59
N GLN A 325 1.83 -30.41 17.29
CA GLN A 325 1.28 -30.21 15.95
C GLN A 325 0.96 -28.73 15.75
N VAL A 326 1.79 -28.04 14.96
CA VAL A 326 1.53 -26.68 14.54
C VAL A 326 0.66 -26.72 13.29
N VAL A 327 -0.61 -26.35 13.44
CA VAL A 327 -1.59 -26.30 12.33
C VAL A 327 -1.60 -24.94 11.66
N ALA A 328 -2.00 -24.91 10.39
CA ALA A 328 -2.16 -23.66 9.65
C ALA A 328 -3.20 -22.74 10.32
N SER A 329 -2.92 -21.43 10.34
CA SER A 329 -3.86 -20.43 10.84
C SER A 329 -5.15 -20.46 10.00
N PRO A 330 -6.35 -20.40 10.63
CA PRO A 330 -7.61 -20.18 9.92
C PRO A 330 -7.51 -18.96 9.01
N ASN A 331 -6.99 -17.85 9.53
CA ASN A 331 -6.79 -16.61 8.81
C ASN A 331 -5.30 -16.39 8.57
N MET A 332 -4.86 -16.50 7.32
CA MET A 332 -3.52 -16.10 6.89
C MET A 332 -3.61 -15.54 5.48
N ALA A 333 -2.89 -14.45 5.22
CA ALA A 333 -2.81 -13.81 3.90
C ALA A 333 -1.33 -13.64 3.51
N ARG A 334 -1.03 -13.78 2.22
CA ARG A 334 0.27 -13.45 1.63
C ARG A 334 0.10 -12.33 0.62
N PHE A 335 0.93 -11.28 0.69
CA PHE A 335 0.93 -10.20 -0.28
C PHE A 335 1.53 -10.69 -1.60
N ILE A 336 0.91 -10.33 -2.74
CA ILE A 336 1.37 -10.73 -4.08
C ILE A 336 1.83 -9.52 -4.89
N SER A 337 1.00 -8.49 -5.00
CA SER A 337 1.31 -7.29 -5.80
C SER A 337 0.38 -6.12 -5.47
N SER A 338 0.71 -4.93 -5.96
CA SER A 338 -0.12 -3.73 -5.85
C SER A 338 0.03 -2.80 -7.04
N SER A 339 -1.02 -2.07 -7.38
CA SER A 339 -1.01 -0.93 -8.30
C SER A 339 -1.48 0.31 -7.56
N ILE A 340 -0.52 1.17 -7.19
CA ILE A 340 -0.71 2.37 -6.37
C ILE A 340 0.10 3.51 -7.02
N PRO A 341 -0.49 4.66 -7.36
CA PRO A 341 0.24 5.83 -7.84
C PRO A 341 1.25 6.34 -6.80
N THR A 342 2.47 6.65 -7.23
CA THR A 342 3.51 7.28 -6.38
C THR A 342 3.36 8.80 -6.29
N THR A 343 2.54 9.40 -7.15
CA THR A 343 2.14 10.80 -7.10
C THR A 343 0.62 10.92 -7.12
N MET A 344 0.07 11.86 -6.36
CA MET A 344 -1.36 12.16 -6.29
C MET A 344 -1.60 13.66 -6.12
N THR A 345 -2.76 14.15 -6.54
CA THR A 345 -3.20 15.53 -6.36
C THR A 345 -4.05 15.64 -5.09
N ALA A 346 -3.83 16.67 -4.28
CA ALA A 346 -4.47 16.85 -2.99
C ALA A 346 -6.01 16.81 -3.06
N GLY A 347 -6.63 16.00 -2.22
CA GLY A 347 -8.09 15.84 -2.16
C GLY A 347 -8.73 15.09 -3.34
N GLN A 348 -7.98 14.63 -4.34
CA GLN A 348 -8.52 13.88 -5.47
C GLN A 348 -8.71 12.39 -5.15
N ASN A 349 -9.64 11.76 -5.85
CA ASN A 349 -9.95 10.33 -5.71
C ASN A 349 -9.12 9.48 -6.69
N TYR A 350 -8.50 8.43 -6.19
CA TYR A 350 -7.69 7.48 -6.95
C TYR A 350 -8.18 6.06 -6.76
N THR A 351 -8.34 5.32 -7.86
CA THR A 351 -8.54 3.87 -7.80
C THR A 351 -7.17 3.20 -7.65
N VAL A 352 -7.04 2.36 -6.62
CA VAL A 352 -5.84 1.57 -6.34
C VAL A 352 -6.20 0.09 -6.29
N SER A 353 -5.20 -0.79 -6.40
CA SER A 353 -5.42 -2.21 -6.17
C SER A 353 -4.28 -2.90 -5.42
N LEU A 354 -4.63 -3.91 -4.62
CA LEU A 354 -3.70 -4.81 -3.93
C LEU A 354 -4.17 -6.25 -4.08
N ASN A 355 -3.27 -7.16 -4.43
CA ASN A 355 -3.54 -8.59 -4.57
C ASN A 355 -2.95 -9.37 -3.40
N TYR A 356 -3.80 -10.18 -2.76
CA TYR A 356 -3.44 -11.06 -1.67
C TYR A 356 -3.88 -12.50 -1.96
N GLN A 357 -3.07 -13.47 -1.55
CA GLN A 357 -3.42 -14.88 -1.54
C GLN A 357 -3.91 -15.30 -0.16
N ASN A 358 -5.02 -16.04 -0.11
CA ASN A 358 -5.43 -16.75 1.10
C ASN A 358 -4.50 -17.93 1.34
N THR A 359 -3.70 -17.88 2.39
CA THR A 359 -2.78 -18.94 2.82
C THR A 359 -3.25 -19.62 4.10
N GLY A 360 -4.42 -19.24 4.61
CA GLY A 360 -5.07 -19.87 5.77
C GLY A 360 -5.98 -21.03 5.37
N THR A 361 -6.65 -21.62 6.36
CA THR A 361 -7.61 -22.72 6.15
C THR A 361 -9.07 -22.28 6.08
N ALA A 362 -9.40 -21.06 6.53
CA ALA A 362 -10.74 -20.50 6.41
C ALA A 362 -10.92 -19.80 5.05
N THR A 363 -12.09 -19.99 4.43
CA THR A 363 -12.53 -19.18 3.30
C THR A 363 -12.85 -17.76 3.78
N TRP A 364 -12.31 -16.74 3.11
CA TRP A 364 -12.69 -15.35 3.40
C TRP A 364 -14.07 -15.08 2.82
N ASN A 365 -15.10 -15.13 3.67
CA ASN A 365 -16.49 -14.98 3.26
C ASN A 365 -16.92 -13.51 3.14
N ALA A 366 -17.88 -13.27 2.24
CA ALA A 366 -18.55 -11.99 2.05
C ALA A 366 -20.00 -12.06 2.57
N PRO A 367 -20.65 -10.91 2.89
CA PRO A 367 -20.08 -9.57 3.00
C PRO A 367 -19.49 -9.28 4.39
N ALA A 368 -18.83 -8.13 4.54
CA ALA A 368 -18.50 -7.46 5.81
C ALA A 368 -17.73 -8.26 6.90
N THR A 369 -17.20 -9.44 6.57
CA THR A 369 -16.47 -10.31 7.51
C THR A 369 -14.96 -10.14 7.40
N TYR A 370 -14.44 -10.05 6.17
CA TYR A 370 -13.02 -9.90 5.87
C TYR A 370 -12.79 -8.67 4.99
N ALA A 371 -11.73 -7.92 5.27
CA ALA A 371 -11.35 -6.75 4.49
C ALA A 371 -9.83 -6.53 4.49
N LEU A 372 -9.40 -5.75 3.51
CA LEU A 372 -8.13 -5.06 3.58
C LEU A 372 -8.34 -3.70 4.27
N GLY A 373 -7.45 -3.32 5.17
CA GLY A 373 -7.44 -1.99 5.79
C GLY A 373 -6.03 -1.39 5.85
N MET A 374 -5.94 -0.07 5.91
CA MET A 374 -4.70 0.59 6.27
C MET A 374 -4.32 0.23 7.71
N ILE A 375 -3.07 -0.15 7.92
CA ILE A 375 -2.55 -0.32 9.28
C ILE A 375 -2.32 1.05 9.94
N TYR A 376 -2.36 1.10 11.27
CA TYR A 376 -2.14 2.34 12.04
C TYR A 376 -0.72 2.90 11.85
N THR A 377 -0.55 3.74 10.83
CA THR A 377 0.59 4.66 10.67
C THR A 377 0.21 6.04 11.21
N ALA A 378 1.16 6.97 11.29
CA ALA A 378 0.87 8.38 11.58
C ALA A 378 -0.15 8.99 10.59
N ASP A 379 -0.19 8.45 9.35
CA ASP A 379 -1.03 8.91 8.25
C ASP A 379 -2.39 8.18 8.17
N TYR A 380 -2.71 7.27 9.10
CA TYR A 380 -3.93 6.45 9.04
C TYR A 380 -5.23 7.28 8.87
N ASN A 381 -5.32 8.44 9.55
CA ASN A 381 -6.52 9.29 9.55
C ASN A 381 -6.62 10.29 8.39
N VAL A 382 -5.59 10.46 7.54
CA VAL A 382 -5.62 11.43 6.43
C VAL A 382 -6.11 10.85 5.11
N TRP A 383 -6.05 9.53 4.95
CA TRP A 383 -6.59 8.82 3.79
C TRP A 383 -8.06 8.45 4.01
N LYS A 384 -8.95 8.79 3.06
CA LYS A 384 -10.37 8.35 3.11
C LYS A 384 -10.62 7.22 2.13
N GLY A 385 -11.63 6.38 2.42
CA GLY A 385 -11.96 5.19 1.61
C GLY A 385 -11.68 3.85 2.31
N GLN A 386 -11.63 3.82 3.65
CA GLN A 386 -11.41 2.61 4.45
C GLN A 386 -12.75 1.97 4.89
N PRO A 387 -12.84 0.64 5.05
CA PRO A 387 -11.93 -0.42 4.57
C PRO A 387 -12.43 -1.06 3.26
N ALA A 388 -11.57 -1.84 2.60
CA ALA A 388 -11.90 -2.54 1.35
C ALA A 388 -12.37 -3.98 1.61
N TRP A 389 -13.69 -4.19 1.62
CA TRP A 389 -14.32 -5.47 1.93
C TRP A 389 -14.13 -6.54 0.85
N VAL A 390 -14.09 -7.81 1.27
CA VAL A 390 -14.26 -8.96 0.39
C VAL A 390 -15.70 -9.00 -0.13
N ASP A 391 -15.83 -9.08 -1.46
CA ASP A 391 -17.09 -9.04 -2.23
C ASP A 391 -17.62 -10.44 -2.61
N ALA A 392 -16.74 -11.42 -2.72
CA ALA A 392 -17.03 -12.81 -3.03
C ALA A 392 -16.10 -13.77 -2.27
N PRO A 393 -16.53 -15.00 -1.92
CA PRO A 393 -15.72 -15.93 -1.12
C PRO A 393 -14.34 -16.25 -1.71
N VAL A 394 -13.28 -16.10 -0.89
CA VAL A 394 -11.89 -16.41 -1.30
C VAL A 394 -11.41 -17.67 -0.57
N SER A 395 -11.44 -18.80 -1.26
CA SER A 395 -11.05 -20.11 -0.71
C SER A 395 -9.54 -20.20 -0.41
N PRO A 396 -9.12 -21.08 0.51
CA PRO A 396 -7.71 -21.41 0.73
C PRO A 396 -6.93 -21.64 -0.58
N GLY A 397 -5.73 -21.07 -0.68
CA GLY A 397 -4.88 -21.10 -1.87
C GLY A 397 -5.26 -20.10 -2.97
N SER A 398 -6.47 -19.53 -2.96
CA SER A 398 -6.93 -18.59 -3.99
C SER A 398 -6.38 -17.17 -3.78
N GLN A 399 -6.36 -16.37 -4.85
CA GLN A 399 -5.96 -14.96 -4.81
C GLN A 399 -7.17 -14.02 -4.96
N LYS A 400 -7.09 -12.85 -4.32
CA LYS A 400 -8.06 -11.77 -4.47
C LYS A 400 -7.32 -10.44 -4.67
N THR A 401 -7.56 -9.84 -5.83
CA THR A 401 -7.29 -8.42 -6.07
C THR A 401 -8.42 -7.59 -5.47
N PHE A 402 -8.09 -6.81 -4.45
CA PHE A 402 -8.93 -5.73 -3.94
C PHE A 402 -8.72 -4.52 -4.83
N THR A 403 -9.79 -3.98 -5.41
CA THR A 403 -9.77 -2.73 -6.18
C THR A 403 -10.76 -1.77 -5.54
N PHE A 404 -10.30 -0.59 -5.13
CA PHE A 404 -11.08 0.36 -4.35
C PHE A 404 -10.58 1.79 -4.54
N THR A 405 -11.41 2.76 -4.17
CA THR A 405 -11.11 4.19 -4.31
C THR A 405 -10.63 4.77 -2.99
N VAL A 406 -9.54 5.52 -3.02
CA VAL A 406 -9.04 6.33 -1.89
C VAL A 406 -9.05 7.82 -2.25
N GLN A 407 -9.38 8.69 -1.29
CA GLN A 407 -9.16 10.12 -1.42
C GLN A 407 -7.76 10.46 -0.89
N ALA A 408 -6.95 11.13 -1.71
CA ALA A 408 -5.65 11.64 -1.30
C ALA A 408 -5.80 12.74 -0.22
N PRO A 409 -4.86 12.84 0.75
CA PRO A 409 -4.81 13.93 1.72
C PRO A 409 -5.00 15.32 1.08
N THR A 410 -5.68 16.23 1.78
CA THR A 410 -5.90 17.61 1.30
C THR A 410 -4.69 18.53 1.46
N THR A 411 -3.71 18.10 2.25
CA THR A 411 -2.44 18.83 2.48
C THR A 411 -1.36 18.21 1.59
N PRO A 412 -0.58 19.01 0.84
CA PRO A 412 0.57 18.51 0.10
C PRO A 412 1.65 17.96 1.02
N GLY A 413 2.31 16.86 0.65
CA GLY A 413 3.31 16.20 1.48
C GLY A 413 3.66 14.79 1.01
N THR A 414 4.56 14.13 1.73
CA THR A 414 4.84 12.70 1.57
C THR A 414 4.03 11.90 2.58
N TYR A 415 3.30 10.89 2.12
CA TYR A 415 2.42 10.06 2.95
C TYR A 415 2.72 8.59 2.73
N ASN A 416 2.73 7.81 3.81
CA ASN A 416 2.94 6.36 3.74
C ASN A 416 1.62 5.63 3.49
N PHE A 417 1.67 4.60 2.65
CA PHE A 417 0.49 3.88 2.17
C PHE A 417 0.73 2.38 2.30
N ARG A 418 0.20 1.82 3.40
CA ARG A 418 0.50 0.44 3.82
C ARG A 418 -0.72 -0.25 4.42
N TRP A 419 -0.96 -1.48 3.99
CA TRP A 419 -2.22 -2.19 4.22
C TRP A 419 -1.99 -3.62 4.72
N SER A 420 -2.97 -4.19 5.40
CA SER A 420 -3.01 -5.60 5.80
C SER A 420 -4.45 -6.12 5.81
N MET A 421 -4.61 -7.44 5.84
CA MET A 421 -5.91 -8.08 5.98
C MET A 421 -6.37 -8.06 7.44
N PHE A 422 -7.68 -7.92 7.66
CA PHE A 422 -8.29 -8.11 8.96
C PHE A 422 -9.64 -8.82 8.86
N GLN A 423 -10.01 -9.49 9.95
CA GLN A 423 -11.37 -9.99 10.16
C GLN A 423 -12.10 -9.03 11.10
N ASN A 424 -13.28 -8.60 10.68
CA ASN A 424 -14.09 -7.61 11.38
C ASN A 424 -14.42 -8.05 12.82
N GLY A 425 -14.16 -7.19 13.79
CA GLY A 425 -14.36 -7.49 15.22
C GLY A 425 -13.41 -8.55 15.82
N VAL A 426 -12.41 -9.04 15.08
CA VAL A 426 -11.49 -10.09 15.54
C VAL A 426 -10.05 -9.61 15.59
N ALA A 427 -9.33 -9.61 14.46
CA ALA A 427 -7.90 -9.30 14.42
C ALA A 427 -7.39 -9.00 12.99
N TRP A 428 -6.26 -8.31 12.92
CA TRP A 428 -5.41 -8.24 11.73
C TRP A 428 -4.66 -9.57 11.53
N PHE A 429 -4.41 -9.98 10.29
CA PHE A 429 -3.76 -11.24 9.99
C PHE A 429 -2.99 -11.24 8.66
N GLY A 430 -2.04 -12.18 8.55
CA GLY A 430 -1.21 -12.35 7.36
C GLY A 430 -0.11 -11.31 7.22
N GLU A 431 0.47 -11.25 6.02
CA GLU A 431 1.48 -10.27 5.66
C GLU A 431 0.89 -8.86 5.57
N ILE A 432 1.75 -7.88 5.85
CA ILE A 432 1.49 -6.46 5.62
C ILE A 432 2.15 -6.12 4.29
N SER A 433 1.48 -5.35 3.42
CA SER A 433 2.06 -4.88 2.15
C SER A 433 3.41 -4.19 2.37
N PRO A 434 4.25 -4.06 1.33
CA PRO A 434 5.30 -3.05 1.31
C PRO A 434 4.71 -1.65 1.60
N ASP A 435 5.54 -0.76 2.13
CA ASP A 435 5.17 0.65 2.26
C ASP A 435 5.38 1.36 0.92
N VAL A 436 4.42 2.20 0.52
CA VAL A 436 4.51 3.04 -0.67
C VAL A 436 4.43 4.49 -0.23
N SER A 437 5.53 5.22 -0.35
CA SER A 437 5.56 6.66 -0.07
C SER A 437 4.99 7.44 -1.25
N ILE A 438 3.81 8.04 -1.07
CA ILE A 438 3.07 8.78 -2.09
C ILE A 438 3.36 10.28 -1.92
N GLN A 439 3.75 10.94 -3.01
CA GLN A 439 3.90 12.39 -3.07
C GLN A 439 2.55 13.04 -3.42
N VAL A 440 1.91 13.65 -2.43
CA VAL A 440 0.69 14.44 -2.62
C VAL A 440 1.08 15.87 -2.99
N GLN A 441 0.72 16.29 -4.20
CA GLN A 441 0.98 17.61 -4.76
C GLN A 441 -0.21 18.53 -4.54
N ALA A 442 0.04 19.85 -4.49
CA ALA A 442 -1.03 20.83 -4.44
C ALA A 442 -1.91 20.73 -5.70
N SER A 443 -3.23 20.86 -5.53
CA SER A 443 -4.14 21.03 -6.65
C SER A 443 -3.77 22.27 -7.45
N PRO A 444 -3.72 22.20 -8.79
CA PRO A 444 -3.46 23.38 -9.61
C PRO A 444 -4.54 24.43 -9.33
N GLN A 445 -4.12 25.68 -9.09
CA GLN A 445 -5.07 26.77 -8.92
C GLN A 445 -5.60 27.20 -10.29
N GLU A 446 -6.92 27.22 -10.43
CA GLU A 446 -7.60 27.80 -11.58
C GLU A 446 -7.65 29.32 -11.42
N ILE A 447 -6.98 30.05 -12.33
CA ILE A 447 -6.95 31.51 -12.31
C ILE A 447 -7.95 32.03 -13.36
N VAL A 448 -9.16 32.35 -12.90
CA VAL A 448 -10.19 32.97 -13.75
C VAL A 448 -9.86 34.45 -13.96
N THR A 449 -9.82 34.88 -15.23
CA THR A 449 -9.66 36.28 -15.65
C THR A 449 -10.78 36.66 -16.59
N TYR A 450 -11.56 37.68 -16.25
CA TYR A 450 -12.60 38.23 -17.13
C TYR A 450 -12.03 39.36 -18.00
N ILE A 451 -12.41 39.38 -19.28
CA ILE A 451 -12.02 40.43 -20.24
C ILE A 451 -13.24 41.32 -20.50
N HIS A 452 -13.05 42.63 -20.42
CA HIS A 452 -14.07 43.64 -20.66
C HIS A 452 -13.70 44.42 -21.93
N THR A 453 -14.63 44.55 -22.88
CA THR A 453 -14.39 45.22 -24.17
C THR A 453 -15.10 46.56 -24.30
N ASP A 454 -14.64 47.39 -25.23
CA ASP A 454 -15.41 48.53 -25.74
C ASP A 454 -16.48 48.09 -26.77
N GLY A 455 -17.22 49.06 -27.32
CA GLY A 455 -18.26 48.83 -28.33
C GLY A 455 -17.75 48.38 -29.71
N LEU A 456 -16.43 48.42 -29.96
CA LEU A 456 -15.79 47.86 -31.16
C LEU A 456 -15.28 46.42 -30.91
N GLY A 457 -15.34 45.93 -29.67
CA GLY A 457 -14.78 44.64 -29.26
C GLY A 457 -13.34 44.69 -28.74
N SER A 458 -12.75 45.87 -28.56
CA SER A 458 -11.36 46.01 -28.09
C SER A 458 -11.25 45.80 -26.56
N PRO A 459 -10.36 44.94 -26.04
CA PRO A 459 -10.18 44.73 -24.59
C PRO A 459 -9.68 45.96 -23.82
N VAL A 460 -10.54 46.59 -23.02
CA VAL A 460 -10.24 47.80 -22.23
C VAL A 460 -9.97 47.54 -20.74
N ALA A 461 -10.35 46.39 -20.21
CA ALA A 461 -9.97 45.97 -18.85
C ALA A 461 -9.89 44.45 -18.68
N ARG A 462 -9.14 44.02 -17.67
CA ARG A 462 -9.14 42.63 -17.15
C ARG A 462 -9.39 42.64 -15.65
N THR A 463 -10.19 41.71 -15.15
CA THR A 463 -10.47 41.54 -13.71
C THR A 463 -10.27 40.11 -13.25
N ASP A 464 -9.93 39.92 -11.97
CA ASP A 464 -9.85 38.61 -11.33
C ASP A 464 -11.26 38.01 -11.06
N ALA A 465 -11.28 36.80 -10.50
CA ALA A 465 -12.51 36.11 -10.08
C ALA A 465 -13.40 36.92 -9.11
N ASN A 466 -12.83 37.86 -8.36
CA ASN A 466 -13.52 38.70 -7.38
C ASN A 466 -13.94 40.07 -7.96
N GLY A 467 -13.66 40.34 -9.24
CA GLY A 467 -13.92 41.64 -9.88
C GLY A 467 -12.85 42.71 -9.65
N ASN A 468 -11.73 42.39 -9.00
CA ASN A 468 -10.62 43.33 -8.84
C ASN A 468 -9.95 43.58 -10.19
N VAL A 469 -9.67 44.84 -10.52
CA VAL A 469 -9.06 45.21 -11.80
C VAL A 469 -7.58 44.82 -11.82
N ILE A 470 -7.22 43.86 -12.68
CA ILE A 470 -5.84 43.42 -12.94
C ILE A 470 -5.14 44.39 -13.89
N SER A 471 -5.82 44.84 -14.94
CA SER A 471 -5.27 45.79 -15.91
C SER A 471 -6.34 46.62 -16.61
N ARG A 472 -5.92 47.76 -17.18
CA ARG A 472 -6.73 48.59 -18.09
C ARG A 472 -5.90 48.99 -19.31
N THR A 473 -6.58 49.15 -20.44
CA THR A 473 -6.01 49.63 -21.70
C THR A 473 -6.98 50.66 -22.30
N ARG A 474 -6.46 51.73 -22.91
CA ARG A 474 -7.24 52.72 -23.65
C ARG A 474 -6.73 52.81 -25.08
N TYR A 475 -7.66 52.85 -26.03
CA TYR A 475 -7.38 53.01 -27.45
C TYR A 475 -7.78 54.39 -27.95
N GLU A 476 -7.05 54.90 -28.94
CA GLU A 476 -7.46 55.98 -29.81
C GLU A 476 -8.43 55.46 -30.90
N PRO A 477 -9.16 56.31 -31.64
CA PRO A 477 -10.18 55.87 -32.59
C PRO A 477 -9.70 54.92 -33.70
N TYR A 478 -8.40 54.96 -34.04
CA TYR A 478 -7.77 54.08 -35.04
C TYR A 478 -6.95 52.94 -34.41
N GLY A 479 -7.05 52.70 -33.10
CA GLY A 479 -6.47 51.54 -32.43
C GLY A 479 -5.09 51.72 -31.80
N VAL A 480 -4.47 52.90 -31.91
CA VAL A 480 -3.26 53.24 -31.15
C VAL A 480 -3.56 53.10 -29.66
N THR A 481 -2.67 52.47 -28.89
CA THR A 481 -2.85 52.32 -27.44
C THR A 481 -2.43 53.62 -26.73
N ALA A 482 -3.42 54.43 -26.33
CA ALA A 482 -3.21 55.71 -25.66
C ALA A 482 -2.69 55.56 -24.21
N SER A 483 -3.07 54.49 -23.50
CA SER A 483 -2.48 54.13 -22.21
C SER A 483 -2.76 52.68 -21.80
N GLY A 484 -1.95 52.17 -20.87
CA GLY A 484 -1.98 50.77 -20.44
C GLY A 484 -1.00 49.90 -21.23
N MET A 485 -1.15 48.58 -21.13
CA MET A 485 -0.39 47.63 -21.94
C MET A 485 -1.18 47.27 -23.20
N THR A 486 -0.49 47.16 -24.34
CA THR A 486 -1.03 46.61 -25.58
C THR A 486 -1.22 45.09 -25.41
N PRO A 487 -2.46 44.56 -25.43
CA PRO A 487 -2.70 43.13 -25.31
C PRO A 487 -2.50 42.40 -26.65
N THR A 488 -2.17 41.10 -26.58
CA THR A 488 -2.02 40.22 -27.76
C THR A 488 -3.28 40.16 -28.61
N ILE A 489 -4.45 40.12 -27.99
CA ILE A 489 -5.75 40.36 -28.64
C ILE A 489 -6.20 41.75 -28.19
N GLY A 490 -6.35 42.68 -29.14
CA GLY A 490 -6.48 44.11 -28.90
C GLY A 490 -7.54 44.78 -29.75
N PHE A 491 -7.15 45.77 -30.58
CA PHE A 491 -8.09 46.66 -31.26
C PHE A 491 -9.10 45.89 -32.11
N ALA A 492 -10.40 46.18 -31.91
CA ALA A 492 -11.53 45.49 -32.52
C ALA A 492 -11.50 43.95 -32.42
N GLY A 493 -10.85 43.40 -31.38
CA GLY A 493 -10.72 41.95 -31.15
C GLY A 493 -9.65 41.25 -31.99
N HIS A 494 -8.83 41.99 -32.74
CA HIS A 494 -7.79 41.43 -33.61
C HIS A 494 -6.44 41.24 -32.91
N VAL A 495 -5.56 40.44 -33.51
CA VAL A 495 -4.23 40.13 -32.95
C VAL A 495 -3.28 41.30 -33.18
N ASN A 496 -2.66 41.82 -32.13
CA ASN A 496 -1.54 42.76 -32.25
C ASN A 496 -0.23 42.00 -32.41
N ASP A 497 0.51 42.30 -33.46
CA ASP A 497 1.90 41.89 -33.63
C ASP A 497 2.81 42.89 -32.90
N ALA A 498 3.44 42.42 -31.83
CA ALA A 498 4.29 43.25 -30.97
C ALA A 498 5.63 43.61 -31.62
N ASP A 499 6.10 42.83 -32.61
CA ASP A 499 7.40 43.07 -33.26
C ASP A 499 7.30 44.15 -34.35
N SER A 500 6.15 44.23 -35.04
CA SER A 500 5.90 45.24 -36.08
C SER A 500 5.05 46.44 -35.61
N GLY A 501 4.30 46.30 -34.51
CA GLY A 501 3.32 47.30 -34.06
C GLY A 501 2.02 47.33 -34.86
N LEU A 502 1.85 46.39 -35.79
CA LEU A 502 0.66 46.28 -36.65
C LEU A 502 -0.41 45.38 -36.01
N THR A 503 -1.67 45.58 -36.39
CA THR A 503 -2.78 44.69 -36.04
C THR A 503 -3.06 43.75 -37.23
N TYR A 504 -2.97 42.44 -36.99
CA TYR A 504 -3.31 41.42 -37.99
C TYR A 504 -4.82 41.17 -37.99
N MET A 505 -5.51 41.72 -39.00
CA MET A 505 -6.94 41.60 -39.20
C MET A 505 -7.28 40.49 -40.21
N GLN A 506 -6.71 39.30 -40.01
CA GLN A 506 -6.90 38.09 -40.84
C GLN A 506 -6.47 38.23 -42.32
N ALA A 507 -7.24 38.91 -43.18
CA ALA A 507 -6.88 39.06 -44.59
C ALA A 507 -5.78 40.10 -44.83
N ARG A 508 -5.61 41.08 -43.93
CA ARG A 508 -4.66 42.20 -44.08
C ARG A 508 -4.01 42.59 -42.76
N TYR A 509 -2.78 43.09 -42.83
CA TYR A 509 -2.17 43.85 -41.73
C TYR A 509 -2.64 45.30 -41.78
N TYR A 510 -3.02 45.81 -40.62
CA TYR A 510 -3.50 47.17 -40.38
C TYR A 510 -2.49 47.94 -39.53
N ASP A 511 -2.16 49.16 -39.96
CA ASP A 511 -1.35 50.10 -39.20
C ASP A 511 -2.27 51.05 -38.40
N PRO A 512 -2.30 50.95 -37.06
CA PRO A 512 -3.12 51.83 -36.22
C PRO A 512 -2.64 53.28 -36.21
N VAL A 513 -1.35 53.55 -36.47
CA VAL A 513 -0.77 54.90 -36.51
C VAL A 513 -1.13 55.60 -37.82
N ALA A 514 -1.07 54.89 -38.95
CA ALA A 514 -1.52 55.40 -40.25
C ALA A 514 -3.05 55.35 -40.44
N GLY A 515 -3.77 54.60 -39.59
CA GLY A 515 -5.21 54.40 -39.67
C GLY A 515 -5.67 53.61 -40.90
N ARG A 516 -4.81 52.75 -41.45
CA ARG A 516 -4.96 52.15 -42.80
C ARG A 516 -4.40 50.74 -42.89
N PHE A 517 -4.86 49.96 -43.87
CA PHE A 517 -4.24 48.69 -44.22
C PHE A 517 -2.90 48.89 -44.95
N MET A 518 -1.96 47.98 -44.73
CA MET A 518 -0.65 47.95 -45.38
C MET A 518 -0.66 47.30 -46.76
N SER A 519 -1.77 46.66 -47.13
CA SER A 519 -1.97 45.99 -48.41
C SER A 519 -3.29 46.39 -49.06
N VAL A 520 -3.32 46.30 -50.39
CA VAL A 520 -4.48 46.59 -51.23
C VAL A 520 -5.62 45.62 -50.90
N ASP A 521 -6.83 46.16 -50.77
CA ASP A 521 -8.06 45.40 -50.54
C ASP A 521 -8.26 44.30 -51.59
N PRO A 522 -8.43 43.02 -51.21
CA PRO A 522 -8.77 41.97 -52.17
C PRO A 522 -10.12 42.20 -52.85
N ILE A 523 -11.05 42.96 -52.23
CA ILE A 523 -12.30 43.36 -52.86
C ILE A 523 -12.04 44.52 -53.82
N THR A 524 -12.54 44.39 -55.05
CA THR A 524 -12.42 45.43 -56.08
C THR A 524 -13.44 46.54 -55.87
N THR A 525 -13.12 47.75 -56.35
CA THR A 525 -14.06 48.87 -56.43
C THR A 525 -15.37 48.46 -57.11
N ASP A 526 -16.52 48.81 -56.53
CA ASP A 526 -17.80 48.70 -57.21
C ASP A 526 -17.96 49.86 -58.19
N VAL A 527 -18.00 49.53 -59.49
CA VAL A 527 -18.11 50.50 -60.59
C VAL A 527 -19.43 51.26 -60.61
N ASN A 528 -20.48 50.77 -59.93
CA ASN A 528 -21.80 51.40 -59.93
C ASN A 528 -22.00 52.34 -58.73
N SER A 529 -21.50 51.96 -57.54
CA SER A 529 -21.63 52.78 -56.32
C SER A 529 -20.39 53.63 -55.99
N GLY A 530 -19.23 53.36 -56.62
CA GLY A 530 -17.95 53.96 -56.24
C GLY A 530 -17.38 53.44 -54.91
N SER A 531 -18.04 52.45 -54.28
CA SER A 531 -17.59 51.85 -53.02
C SER A 531 -16.26 51.14 -53.19
N SER A 532 -15.47 51.08 -52.11
CA SER A 532 -14.12 50.47 -52.09
C SER A 532 -13.07 51.11 -53.02
N PHE A 533 -13.31 52.32 -53.55
CA PHE A 533 -12.32 53.06 -54.35
C PHE A 533 -11.01 53.31 -53.58
N ASN A 534 -11.10 53.60 -52.27
CA ASN A 534 -9.95 53.71 -51.37
C ASN A 534 -9.54 52.33 -50.83
N ARG A 535 -8.79 51.55 -51.62
CA ARG A 535 -8.42 50.15 -51.33
C ARG A 535 -7.47 49.92 -50.13
N TYR A 536 -7.23 50.93 -49.30
CA TYR A 536 -6.49 50.80 -48.04
C TYR A 536 -7.29 51.34 -46.83
N ALA A 537 -8.55 51.71 -47.03
CA ALA A 537 -9.43 52.21 -45.97
C ALA A 537 -9.71 51.12 -44.93
N TYR A 538 -9.49 51.42 -43.66
CA TYR A 538 -10.14 50.68 -42.58
C TYR A 538 -11.51 51.28 -42.30
N ALA A 539 -12.51 50.45 -42.00
CA ALA A 539 -13.80 50.87 -41.46
C ALA A 539 -14.49 52.04 -42.24
N ASN A 540 -14.35 52.08 -43.57
CA ASN A 540 -14.83 53.18 -44.41
C ASN A 540 -14.39 54.60 -43.94
N ASN A 541 -13.16 54.71 -43.39
CA ASN A 541 -12.63 55.90 -42.72
C ASN A 541 -13.48 56.43 -41.54
N SER A 542 -14.32 55.59 -40.94
CA SER A 542 -15.16 55.93 -39.78
C SER A 542 -15.11 54.79 -38.74
N PRO A 543 -13.94 54.58 -38.08
CA PRO A 543 -13.68 53.44 -37.20
C PRO A 543 -14.47 53.44 -35.89
N TYR A 544 -15.19 54.53 -35.59
CA TYR A 544 -16.16 54.59 -34.51
C TYR A 544 -17.50 53.94 -34.87
N ARG A 545 -17.90 53.97 -36.16
CA ARG A 545 -19.18 53.44 -36.66
C ARG A 545 -19.05 52.10 -37.36
N PHE A 546 -17.89 51.78 -37.93
CA PHE A 546 -17.67 50.53 -38.65
C PHE A 546 -16.46 49.78 -38.09
N ILE A 547 -16.48 48.46 -38.25
CA ILE A 547 -15.35 47.55 -38.04
C ILE A 547 -15.07 46.79 -39.34
N ASP A 548 -13.87 46.24 -39.49
CA ASP A 548 -13.56 45.27 -40.55
C ASP A 548 -13.27 43.89 -39.90
N PRO A 549 -14.27 42.97 -39.81
CA PRO A 549 -14.14 41.76 -38.99
C PRO A 549 -13.16 40.71 -39.54
N ASP A 550 -12.90 40.71 -40.85
CA ASP A 550 -12.01 39.77 -41.53
C ASP A 550 -10.94 40.48 -42.39
N GLY A 551 -10.86 41.81 -42.30
CA GLY A 551 -9.91 42.61 -43.07
C GLY A 551 -10.26 42.67 -44.55
N ARG A 552 -11.54 42.68 -44.94
CA ARG A 552 -12.00 42.75 -46.33
C ARG A 552 -13.15 43.72 -46.58
N ALA A 553 -14.05 43.92 -45.62
CA ALA A 553 -15.25 44.71 -45.84
C ALA A 553 -15.74 45.40 -44.56
N PRO A 554 -15.90 46.74 -44.56
CA PRO A 554 -16.47 47.43 -43.42
C PRO A 554 -17.90 46.96 -43.19
N ARG A 555 -18.19 46.55 -41.95
CA ARG A 555 -19.54 46.32 -41.44
C ARG A 555 -19.83 47.37 -40.38
N GLU A 556 -21.09 47.75 -40.18
CA GLU A 556 -21.41 48.58 -39.02
C GLU A 556 -20.93 47.88 -37.75
N ALA A 557 -20.40 48.67 -36.81
CA ALA A 557 -19.99 48.27 -35.48
C ALA A 557 -21.23 47.93 -34.65
N GLY A 558 -21.88 46.83 -35.03
CA GLY A 558 -22.78 46.09 -34.16
C GLY A 558 -21.96 45.08 -33.35
N PRO A 559 -22.55 44.53 -32.27
CA PRO A 559 -21.98 43.38 -31.60
C PRO A 559 -21.76 42.29 -32.66
N ALA A 560 -20.51 41.81 -32.78
CA ALA A 560 -20.19 40.69 -33.64
C ALA A 560 -21.17 39.56 -33.34
N ASN A 561 -21.68 38.88 -34.39
CA ASN A 561 -22.25 37.52 -34.45
C ASN A 561 -23.34 37.39 -35.54
N ALA A 562 -23.19 36.46 -36.49
CA ALA A 562 -23.78 36.59 -37.84
C ALA A 562 -24.38 35.32 -38.48
N HIS A 563 -25.26 34.65 -37.73
CA HIS A 563 -26.40 33.74 -38.03
C HIS A 563 -27.15 33.76 -39.39
N ARG A 564 -26.64 34.42 -40.42
CA ARG A 564 -27.46 35.08 -41.47
C ARG A 564 -28.07 34.11 -42.49
N SER A 565 -29.39 34.16 -42.73
CA SER A 565 -29.94 35.05 -43.80
C SER A 565 -31.42 34.93 -44.28
N ASP A 566 -32.37 34.17 -43.68
CA ASP A 566 -33.81 34.29 -44.08
C ASP A 566 -34.88 34.01 -42.98
N PRO A 567 -35.43 35.08 -42.35
CA PRO A 567 -36.50 34.95 -41.36
C PRO A 567 -37.86 34.45 -41.89
N ALA A 568 -38.18 34.66 -43.17
CA ALA A 568 -39.51 34.35 -43.72
C ALA A 568 -39.73 32.84 -43.83
N ARG A 569 -38.69 32.11 -44.25
CA ARG A 569 -38.68 30.65 -44.32
C ARG A 569 -38.77 29.98 -42.95
N SER A 570 -38.09 30.55 -41.96
CA SER A 570 -38.11 30.12 -40.56
C SER A 570 -39.53 30.20 -39.97
N ALA A 571 -40.27 31.26 -40.26
CA ALA A 571 -41.66 31.45 -39.80
C ALA A 571 -42.66 30.46 -40.42
N ALA A 572 -42.47 30.06 -41.69
CA ALA A 572 -43.39 29.15 -42.39
C ALA A 572 -43.40 27.74 -41.76
N LEU A 573 -42.21 27.17 -41.49
CA LEU A 573 -42.06 25.84 -40.88
C LEU A 573 -42.69 25.76 -39.48
N ARG A 574 -42.57 26.84 -38.70
CA ARG A 574 -43.18 26.93 -37.37
C ARG A 574 -44.71 26.80 -37.43
N SER A 575 -45.34 27.51 -38.39
CA SER A 575 -46.80 27.53 -38.55
C SER A 575 -47.40 26.14 -38.83
N GLU A 576 -46.69 25.31 -39.61
CA GLU A 576 -47.13 23.95 -39.98
C GLU A 576 -47.12 23.00 -38.77
N ILE A 577 -46.03 23.03 -37.98
CA ILE A 577 -45.89 22.27 -36.73
C ILE A 577 -47.06 22.54 -35.77
N LEU A 578 -47.43 23.82 -35.58
CA LEU A 578 -48.48 24.18 -34.63
C LEU A 578 -49.87 23.71 -35.08
N ASP A 579 -50.14 23.62 -36.39
CA ASP A 579 -51.43 23.13 -36.87
C ASP A 579 -51.61 21.62 -36.69
N GLN A 580 -50.55 20.86 -36.94
CA GLN A 580 -50.55 19.42 -36.70
C GLN A 580 -50.70 19.10 -35.20
N ALA A 581 -50.05 19.89 -34.32
CA ALA A 581 -50.18 19.75 -32.87
C ALA A 581 -51.61 19.97 -32.35
N ARG A 582 -52.38 20.87 -32.97
CA ARG A 582 -53.82 21.08 -32.68
C ARG A 582 -54.71 19.98 -33.22
N ARG A 583 -54.36 19.40 -34.37
CA ARG A 583 -55.10 18.31 -35.03
C ARG A 583 -55.01 16.99 -34.26
N TYR A 584 -53.87 16.74 -33.61
CA TYR A 584 -53.61 15.54 -32.82
C TYR A 584 -53.38 15.86 -31.33
N PRO A 585 -54.44 16.16 -30.56
CA PRO A 585 -54.33 16.53 -29.16
C PRO A 585 -53.76 15.38 -28.32
N SER A 586 -52.58 15.61 -27.75
CA SER A 586 -51.90 14.71 -26.82
C SER A 586 -51.11 15.51 -25.79
N SER A 587 -50.70 14.88 -24.69
CA SER A 587 -49.82 15.53 -23.72
C SER A 587 -48.48 15.95 -24.34
N TYR A 588 -48.01 15.25 -25.38
CA TYR A 588 -46.85 15.68 -26.16
C TYR A 588 -47.14 16.95 -26.98
N SER A 589 -48.25 17.00 -27.73
CA SER A 589 -48.56 18.16 -28.58
C SER A 589 -48.74 19.46 -27.77
N SER A 590 -49.15 19.35 -26.50
CA SER A 590 -49.23 20.48 -25.56
C SER A 590 -47.90 21.14 -25.19
N LEU A 591 -46.76 20.54 -25.54
CA LEU A 591 -45.40 21.02 -25.24
C LEU A 591 -44.71 21.69 -26.45
N VAL A 592 -45.20 21.42 -27.66
CA VAL A 592 -44.59 21.91 -28.91
C VAL A 592 -44.78 23.43 -29.08
N GLU A 593 -46.00 23.93 -28.88
CA GLU A 593 -46.30 25.39 -28.94
C GLU A 593 -45.44 26.23 -27.95
N PRO A 594 -45.25 25.84 -26.67
CA PRO A 594 -44.32 26.53 -25.75
C PRO A 594 -42.86 26.58 -26.22
N VAL A 595 -42.30 25.47 -26.71
CA VAL A 595 -40.88 25.39 -27.13
C VAL A 595 -40.65 26.20 -28.41
N ASP A 596 -41.58 26.13 -29.36
CA ASP A 596 -41.55 26.93 -30.58
C ASP A 596 -41.46 28.44 -30.26
N ARG A 597 -42.33 28.94 -29.37
CA ARG A 597 -42.33 30.35 -28.94
C ARG A 597 -41.00 30.79 -28.31
N VAL A 598 -40.35 29.93 -27.51
CA VAL A 598 -39.04 30.24 -26.92
C VAL A 598 -37.97 30.37 -28.01
N LEU A 599 -37.91 29.41 -28.95
CA LEU A 599 -36.95 29.45 -30.07
C LEU A 599 -37.19 30.68 -30.97
N MET A 600 -38.46 31.06 -31.20
CA MET A 600 -38.80 32.23 -32.01
C MET A 600 -38.44 33.54 -31.30
N ALA A 601 -38.68 33.64 -29.99
CA ALA A 601 -38.29 34.79 -29.16
C ALA A 601 -36.76 34.94 -29.00
N MET A 602 -36.02 33.84 -29.16
CA MET A 602 -34.56 33.83 -29.24
C MET A 602 -34.01 34.16 -30.64
N GLY A 603 -34.86 34.27 -31.66
CA GLY A 603 -34.38 34.44 -33.05
C GLY A 603 -33.51 33.26 -33.53
N ALA A 604 -33.67 32.08 -32.92
CA ALA A 604 -33.06 30.86 -33.41
C ALA A 604 -33.85 30.35 -34.61
N ASP A 605 -33.16 29.92 -35.67
CA ASP A 605 -33.82 29.33 -36.83
C ASP A 605 -34.08 27.84 -36.59
N ILE A 606 -35.24 27.35 -37.04
CA ILE A 606 -35.53 25.91 -37.03
C ILE A 606 -35.01 25.32 -38.34
N SER A 607 -34.17 24.29 -38.26
CA SER A 607 -33.72 23.58 -39.45
C SER A 607 -34.84 22.69 -40.03
N PRO A 608 -34.86 22.44 -41.35
CA PRO A 608 -35.79 21.49 -41.95
C PRO A 608 -35.74 20.08 -41.33
N ALA A 609 -34.59 19.68 -40.76
CA ALA A 609 -34.42 18.40 -40.10
C ALA A 609 -35.17 18.32 -38.76
N SER A 610 -35.16 19.39 -37.96
CA SER A 610 -35.97 19.48 -36.74
C SER A 610 -37.46 19.47 -37.05
N HIS A 611 -37.89 20.19 -38.08
CA HIS A 611 -39.29 20.23 -38.54
C HIS A 611 -39.84 18.83 -38.84
N GLU A 612 -39.12 18.04 -39.65
CA GLU A 612 -39.54 16.69 -40.03
C GLU A 612 -39.65 15.74 -38.82
N SER A 613 -38.72 15.83 -37.86
CA SER A 613 -38.71 15.00 -36.66
C SER A 613 -39.96 15.20 -35.78
N ILE A 614 -40.36 16.46 -35.57
CA ILE A 614 -41.49 16.83 -34.69
C ILE A 614 -42.81 16.32 -35.27
N MET A 615 -43.02 16.51 -36.57
CA MET A 615 -44.26 16.12 -37.26
C MET A 615 -44.53 14.61 -37.16
N GLN A 616 -43.51 13.78 -37.40
CA GLN A 616 -43.63 12.32 -37.32
C GLN A 616 -43.93 11.82 -35.89
N ASN A 617 -43.38 12.47 -34.87
CA ASN A 617 -43.55 12.03 -33.49
C ASN A 617 -44.89 12.46 -32.89
N LEU A 618 -45.47 13.59 -33.35
CA LEU A 618 -46.85 13.98 -33.02
C LEU A 618 -47.87 12.91 -33.45
N GLU A 619 -47.78 12.45 -34.70
CA GLU A 619 -48.66 11.42 -35.26
C GLU A 619 -48.49 10.08 -34.53
N ARG A 620 -47.24 9.62 -34.35
CA ARG A 620 -46.94 8.33 -33.71
C ARG A 620 -47.37 8.27 -32.25
N VAL A 621 -47.30 9.38 -31.52
CA VAL A 621 -47.83 9.49 -30.15
C VAL A 621 -49.35 9.46 -30.13
N HIS A 622 -50.03 10.09 -31.10
CA HIS A 622 -51.49 10.08 -31.20
C HIS A 622 -52.03 8.68 -31.48
N ASP A 623 -51.40 7.96 -32.42
CA ASP A 623 -51.75 6.58 -32.78
C ASP A 623 -51.32 5.55 -31.71
N GLY A 624 -50.70 5.99 -30.61
CA GLY A 624 -50.22 5.12 -29.53
C GLY A 624 -49.01 4.23 -29.90
N THR A 625 -48.40 4.46 -31.06
CA THR A 625 -47.27 3.69 -31.59
C THR A 625 -45.90 4.13 -31.05
N MET A 626 -45.84 5.27 -30.35
CA MET A 626 -44.66 5.73 -29.62
C MET A 626 -45.01 6.14 -28.17
N PRO A 627 -44.24 5.70 -27.14
CA PRO A 627 -44.31 6.27 -25.81
C PRO A 627 -43.86 7.73 -25.79
N GLN A 628 -44.63 8.61 -25.15
CA GLN A 628 -44.36 10.06 -25.11
C GLN A 628 -42.95 10.40 -24.59
N SER A 629 -42.45 9.68 -23.59
CA SER A 629 -41.09 9.86 -23.06
C SER A 629 -39.98 9.60 -24.08
N GLU A 630 -40.24 8.80 -25.12
CA GLU A 630 -39.27 8.56 -26.20
C GLU A 630 -39.26 9.71 -27.22
N ALA A 631 -40.44 10.24 -27.58
CA ALA A 631 -40.55 11.46 -28.40
C ALA A 631 -39.83 12.63 -27.73
N HIS A 632 -40.12 12.87 -26.45
CA HIS A 632 -39.57 14.02 -25.73
C HIS A 632 -38.03 13.99 -25.66
N GLY A 633 -37.41 12.80 -25.63
CA GLY A 633 -35.95 12.66 -25.60
C GLY A 633 -35.27 12.94 -26.95
N ARG A 634 -35.87 12.49 -28.06
CA ARG A 634 -35.29 12.63 -29.41
C ARG A 634 -35.28 14.10 -29.87
N GLU A 635 -36.38 14.82 -29.64
CA GLU A 635 -36.51 16.22 -30.06
C GLU A 635 -35.55 17.14 -29.29
N ALA A 636 -35.22 16.78 -28.04
CA ALA A 636 -34.31 17.55 -27.22
C ALA A 636 -32.89 17.63 -27.79
N GLU A 637 -32.42 16.57 -28.45
CA GLU A 637 -31.10 16.53 -29.09
C GLU A 637 -31.10 17.34 -30.40
N THR A 638 -32.20 17.30 -31.16
CA THR A 638 -32.31 18.00 -32.45
C THR A 638 -32.37 19.53 -32.26
N PHE A 639 -33.16 20.02 -31.31
CA PHE A 639 -33.23 21.46 -31.00
C PHE A 639 -31.90 22.02 -30.44
N GLN A 640 -31.15 21.26 -29.64
CA GLN A 640 -29.83 21.69 -29.16
C GLN A 640 -28.81 21.85 -30.31
N LYS A 641 -28.95 21.07 -31.37
CA LYS A 641 -28.09 21.15 -32.55
C LYS A 641 -28.36 22.42 -33.35
N ASP A 642 -29.64 22.71 -33.65
CA ASP A 642 -30.06 23.92 -34.36
C ASP A 642 -29.59 25.19 -33.62
N LEU A 643 -29.79 25.25 -32.30
CA LEU A 643 -29.25 26.33 -31.47
C LEU A 643 -27.73 26.51 -31.69
N LYS A 644 -26.93 25.45 -31.60
CA LYS A 644 -25.46 25.56 -31.74
C LYS A 644 -25.00 25.91 -33.16
N GLU A 645 -25.60 25.30 -34.19
CA GLU A 645 -25.19 25.50 -35.58
C GLU A 645 -25.53 26.90 -36.07
N SER A 646 -26.71 27.40 -35.72
CA SER A 646 -27.10 28.74 -36.16
C SER A 646 -26.22 29.80 -35.47
N PHE A 647 -25.93 29.68 -34.16
CA PHE A 647 -24.99 30.56 -33.44
C PHE A 647 -23.49 30.26 -33.70
N SER A 648 -23.12 29.48 -34.74
CA SER A 648 -21.72 29.05 -35.00
C SER A 648 -20.80 30.12 -35.59
N SER A 649 -21.35 31.06 -36.35
CA SER A 649 -20.72 32.36 -36.66
C SER A 649 -21.04 33.42 -35.61
N GLY A 650 -21.57 32.97 -34.47
CA GLY A 650 -21.78 33.70 -33.23
C GLY A 650 -23.23 33.90 -32.76
N THR A 651 -23.38 34.24 -31.47
CA THR A 651 -24.60 34.70 -30.74
C THR A 651 -24.95 36.20 -30.84
N PRO A 652 -26.10 36.61 -31.43
CA PRO A 652 -26.65 37.96 -31.31
C PRO A 652 -26.76 38.44 -29.85
N GLN A 653 -26.69 39.76 -29.66
CA GLN A 653 -26.69 40.39 -28.34
C GLN A 653 -27.93 40.02 -27.51
N GLY A 654 -27.73 39.70 -26.23
CA GLY A 654 -28.82 39.34 -25.31
C GLY A 654 -29.22 37.86 -25.31
N ILE A 655 -28.37 36.98 -25.83
CA ILE A 655 -28.43 35.52 -25.69
C ILE A 655 -27.05 35.01 -25.29
N SER A 656 -26.91 34.62 -24.03
CA SER A 656 -25.66 34.05 -23.51
C SER A 656 -25.52 32.58 -23.90
N GLN A 657 -24.28 32.07 -23.93
CA GLN A 657 -24.03 30.63 -24.09
C GLN A 657 -24.71 29.83 -22.96
N GLY A 658 -24.81 30.42 -21.77
CA GLY A 658 -25.60 29.91 -20.65
C GLY A 658 -27.11 29.89 -20.89
N LEU A 659 -27.69 30.83 -21.64
CA LEU A 659 -29.10 30.74 -22.07
C LEU A 659 -29.28 29.61 -23.10
N LEU A 660 -28.33 29.40 -24.01
CA LEU A 660 -28.35 28.27 -24.96
C LEU A 660 -28.27 26.91 -24.25
N GLU A 661 -27.40 26.80 -23.25
CA GLU A 661 -27.26 25.61 -22.41
C GLU A 661 -28.46 25.43 -21.47
N THR A 662 -28.98 26.51 -20.88
CA THR A 662 -30.17 26.46 -20.00
C THR A 662 -31.42 26.08 -20.78
N VAL A 663 -31.64 26.64 -21.98
CA VAL A 663 -32.71 26.22 -22.89
C VAL A 663 -32.50 24.78 -23.33
N GLY A 664 -31.26 24.37 -23.64
CA GLY A 664 -30.91 22.98 -23.90
C GLY A 664 -31.22 22.04 -22.73
N VAL A 665 -31.00 22.48 -21.48
CA VAL A 665 -31.30 21.73 -20.25
C VAL A 665 -32.80 21.67 -19.98
N VAL A 666 -33.53 22.79 -20.10
CA VAL A 666 -35.00 22.86 -19.95
C VAL A 666 -35.68 21.94 -20.95
N ILE A 667 -35.24 21.97 -22.21
CA ILE A 667 -35.70 21.06 -23.26
C ILE A 667 -35.41 19.59 -22.89
N ASN A 668 -34.21 19.27 -22.35
CA ASN A 668 -33.90 17.92 -21.84
C ASN A 668 -34.71 17.51 -20.59
N THR A 669 -35.09 18.46 -19.73
CA THR A 669 -35.88 18.22 -18.51
C THR A 669 -37.36 17.97 -18.84
N ILE A 670 -37.93 18.73 -19.79
CA ILE A 670 -39.22 18.42 -20.43
C ILE A 670 -39.15 17.03 -21.10
N GLY A 671 -37.99 16.75 -21.72
CA GLY A 671 -37.54 15.44 -22.20
C GLY A 671 -37.80 14.28 -21.24
N ARG A 672 -37.33 14.41 -19.99
CA ARG A 672 -37.12 13.26 -19.10
C ARG A 672 -38.16 13.05 -17.99
N VAL A 673 -38.85 14.09 -17.53
CA VAL A 673 -39.53 14.05 -16.22
C VAL A 673 -41.03 13.76 -16.30
N GLY A 674 -41.67 13.92 -17.46
CA GLY A 674 -43.12 13.76 -17.59
C GLY A 674 -43.92 14.85 -16.87
N MET A 675 -45.26 14.72 -16.85
CA MET A 675 -46.17 15.87 -16.65
C MET A 675 -46.06 16.62 -15.31
N GLY A 676 -45.43 16.06 -14.28
CA GLY A 676 -45.38 16.67 -12.94
C GLY A 676 -44.67 18.03 -12.85
N VAL A 677 -43.82 18.37 -13.83
CA VAL A 677 -43.07 19.64 -13.89
C VAL A 677 -43.64 20.61 -14.93
N VAL A 678 -44.63 20.20 -15.73
CA VAL A 678 -45.15 20.97 -16.87
C VAL A 678 -45.78 22.30 -16.46
N GLU A 679 -46.43 22.37 -15.31
CA GLU A 679 -47.00 23.62 -14.81
C GLU A 679 -45.92 24.62 -14.37
N GLY A 680 -44.81 24.12 -13.81
CA GLY A 680 -43.62 24.92 -13.51
C GLY A 680 -42.95 25.43 -14.79
N ALA A 681 -42.85 24.59 -15.83
CA ALA A 681 -42.30 24.96 -17.13
C ALA A 681 -43.20 25.98 -17.87
N LYS A 682 -44.53 25.81 -17.85
CA LYS A 682 -45.48 26.77 -18.42
C LYS A 682 -45.44 28.12 -17.72
N ASN A 683 -45.33 28.13 -16.38
CA ASN A 683 -45.15 29.37 -15.62
C ASN A 683 -43.80 30.03 -15.90
N PHE A 684 -42.70 29.27 -15.96
CA PHE A 684 -41.36 29.78 -16.31
C PHE A 684 -41.32 30.40 -17.71
N VAL A 685 -41.88 29.72 -18.72
CA VAL A 685 -42.00 30.26 -20.10
C VAL A 685 -42.95 31.47 -20.15
N GLY A 686 -44.03 31.48 -19.35
CA GLY A 686 -44.94 32.61 -19.25
C GLY A 686 -44.33 33.86 -18.59
N GLU A 687 -43.50 33.69 -17.56
CA GLU A 687 -42.74 34.79 -16.95
C GLU A 687 -41.61 35.27 -17.89
N MET A 688 -40.90 34.37 -18.58
CA MET A 688 -39.95 34.76 -19.64
C MET A 688 -40.63 35.56 -20.76
N ASP A 689 -41.81 35.16 -21.23
CA ASP A 689 -42.53 35.87 -22.29
C ASP A 689 -43.03 37.27 -21.83
N LYS A 690 -43.50 37.42 -20.59
CA LYS A 690 -43.80 38.74 -19.99
C LYS A 690 -42.56 39.62 -19.88
N ALA A 691 -41.43 39.03 -19.49
CA ALA A 691 -40.19 39.76 -19.24
C ALA A 691 -39.46 40.19 -20.50
N ILE A 692 -39.42 39.34 -21.53
CA ILE A 692 -38.93 39.72 -22.86
C ILE A 692 -39.76 40.89 -23.44
N LYS A 693 -41.03 41.01 -23.04
CA LYS A 693 -41.94 42.11 -23.40
C LYS A 693 -41.80 43.37 -22.52
N ASN A 694 -41.07 43.34 -21.39
CA ASN A 694 -40.88 44.48 -20.48
C ASN A 694 -39.44 45.05 -20.55
N GLN A 695 -39.27 46.17 -21.26
CA GLN A 695 -37.97 46.71 -21.71
C GLN A 695 -37.12 47.46 -20.64
N THR A 696 -37.25 47.16 -19.35
CA THR A 696 -36.64 47.97 -18.27
C THR A 696 -35.59 47.27 -17.39
N GLN A 697 -35.33 45.97 -17.55
CA GLN A 697 -34.19 45.28 -16.93
C GLN A 697 -33.48 44.33 -17.94
N PRO A 698 -32.16 44.11 -17.80
CA PRO A 698 -31.42 43.17 -18.65
C PRO A 698 -31.91 41.73 -18.48
N ARG A 699 -31.93 40.95 -19.57
CA ARG A 699 -32.42 39.56 -19.59
C ARG A 699 -31.70 38.62 -18.59
N ASP A 700 -30.49 38.96 -18.17
CA ASP A 700 -29.69 38.15 -17.23
C ASP A 700 -30.19 38.26 -15.76
N ASP A 701 -30.82 39.37 -15.37
CA ASP A 701 -31.41 39.56 -14.01
C ASP A 701 -32.67 38.70 -13.79
N LEU A 702 -33.13 37.99 -14.83
CA LEU A 702 -34.45 37.37 -14.89
C LEU A 702 -34.40 35.85 -15.14
N VAL A 703 -33.22 35.31 -15.43
CA VAL A 703 -32.95 33.86 -15.48
C VAL A 703 -32.42 33.34 -14.13
N ARG A 704 -32.10 34.26 -13.20
CA ARG A 704 -31.89 33.98 -11.77
C ARG A 704 -33.22 33.84 -11.03
#